data_AF-A0A7C3ZSP4-F1
#
_entry.id   AF-A0A7C3ZSP4-F1
#
_cell.length_a   1.000
_cell.length_b   1.000
_cell.length_c   1.000
_cell.angle_alpha   90.00
_cell.angle_beta   90.00
_cell.angle_gamma   90.00
#
_symmetry.space_group_name_H-M   'P 1'
#
loop_
_entity.id
_entity.type
_entity.pdbx_description
1 polymer ?
#
loop_
_entity_poly.entity_id
_entity_poly.type
_entity_poly.pdbx_seq_one_letter_code
_entity_poly.pdbx_strand_id
1 'polypeptide(L)'
;MKSLRITAVLMVLWFLFGAIIAEARSFTYSGQRKEIKAGVLIFRRNDGSFVRPSDALVFYVMDQRSDLKPAGWEFVNPLAPSRVTAEIASRWGGAYKEGDPVTKDMACYWEVRSDASYVDIAQFDVLFVKCPSLSDLWVEPHDREKLRKMVDLGGTLWLEGGDPTADWSKIFFIQNFRFVPGRPSRPEVPSYTHPLLARPHELRWEDIANLGVAQDMFLNGDEVSGTTTNLPDDRYFMTVVRSQSGRPVVSAAQYGSGHIVAVGESVAPAISLAAWSLDPATKPLGGAYAGRSEYLMLADTEDLKFAYNIVSWGSEHTTFHKNARHSGFSYEDVGENLAIRWKCEYTPNAGNPAGSSPAFLDDMVFVVDGAGVLHAFDLEPSRDRDGDGNPDEGIPDLSQGAKYDEIWRDNIGPASSPTAAYVPIGGGACVPAVFVTTLDGKVIAYDARTGERKGTPITCGPFQPDDPSTGKINIPPPVYMDGVLYLGGPSEIATSCRLYAYDYLRNTAWQFPRQGVTSNIFGAALSSPTVGYFRNSTTGSVEQVLYLPTRGLPNQADGGINCIPLKVFKEPLRRTALNRYQISFTTAAIRDDPATYELYYMDQNGVLTRIDDSAVTVDPMTPSIFVVDESRAGIPPGADLIADYEIDLTNLRVGGYSRQRIPVHTPRPTGGTPQGVGVLSSPAAGPNDVLYYAAENGSLYATQESGRGAAITKWRWYLGDPGAVALLGGQAEPVGAPAVTNDMVYFVANVGGQGVLLAFEADPVFMIQTVGNKPIDRRRPVQIVQVDTMNPGVEPIPVSGAPSDDERMTTAAYRIDYERGRITFTNFKDPRNTQTELTASQDIILRYYVAEEAGGSGMQQEEVHAAFPSSPNYRADDNWNNLRWFVRLRDEKGQPVTVTSSPTLLGETLFIGGAVGAVGKLVIVNVGRLNEQFRGLCEDASVVAAGTGMMRAVDAMPGTQCGPVLATVAGQNGMVAVATDKGLTVFYNGLTLITENNRVLEVDAGGSVVWACDTTVSQVWTTSPAGPTVGMRRTSLNRPTVARRIGGGGILIADTGNNRVVLIDRSGKELITISEFTDPQKLLPAGSPLRLNEPTDVSMWYQFDPSGFPEYHFLIADSGNFRVIELVTRYRSGGLRTELVWTTRTLEQGKQYRYTIARRDGPAVMCIISNYEPQLTNPAPSPEAQGREAGSGALVRVNCDP
;
A
#
# COMPACT_ATOMS: atom_id res chain seq x y z
N MET A 1 -49.99 -21.52 -38.29
CA MET A 1 -49.43 -22.71 -37.62
C MET A 1 -47.91 -22.94 -37.81
N LYS A 2 -47.14 -21.98 -38.38
CA LYS A 2 -45.66 -22.06 -38.45
C LYS A 2 -44.92 -20.96 -37.66
N SER A 3 -45.59 -19.91 -37.17
CA SER A 3 -44.93 -18.86 -36.36
C SER A 3 -44.88 -19.15 -34.85
N LEU A 4 -45.75 -20.01 -34.31
CA LEU A 4 -45.80 -20.31 -32.87
C LEU A 4 -44.70 -21.27 -32.37
N ARG A 5 -44.04 -22.00 -33.28
CA ARG A 5 -42.96 -22.95 -32.93
C ARG A 5 -41.57 -22.32 -32.93
N ILE A 6 -41.39 -21.17 -33.57
CA ILE A 6 -40.09 -20.46 -33.59
C ILE A 6 -39.93 -19.62 -32.32
N THR A 7 -41.01 -19.06 -31.78
CA THR A 7 -40.98 -18.30 -30.52
C THR A 7 -40.80 -19.19 -29.29
N ALA A 8 -41.34 -20.42 -29.30
CA ALA A 8 -41.16 -21.39 -28.23
C ALA A 8 -39.73 -21.99 -28.21
N VAL A 9 -39.11 -22.18 -29.39
CA VAL A 9 -37.72 -22.67 -29.48
C VAL A 9 -36.72 -21.57 -29.13
N LEU A 10 -37.00 -20.29 -29.46
CA LEU A 10 -36.18 -19.15 -29.02
C LEU A 10 -36.30 -18.86 -27.51
N MET A 11 -37.48 -19.03 -26.90
CA MET A 11 -37.62 -18.91 -25.44
C MET A 11 -36.93 -20.05 -24.68
N VAL A 12 -36.97 -21.29 -25.21
CA VAL A 12 -36.26 -22.43 -24.59
C VAL A 12 -34.74 -22.32 -24.78
N LEU A 13 -34.26 -21.74 -25.89
CA LEU A 13 -32.83 -21.40 -26.06
C LEU A 13 -32.38 -20.23 -25.17
N TRP A 14 -33.25 -19.28 -24.84
CA TRP A 14 -32.96 -18.23 -23.85
C TRP A 14 -32.94 -18.76 -22.40
N PHE A 15 -33.77 -19.76 -22.08
CA PHE A 15 -33.72 -20.41 -20.75
C PHE A 15 -32.54 -21.39 -20.60
N LEU A 16 -32.02 -21.96 -21.68
CA LEU A 16 -30.85 -22.86 -21.65
C LEU A 16 -29.50 -22.12 -21.58
N PHE A 17 -29.45 -20.82 -21.87
CA PHE A 17 -28.25 -19.97 -21.69
C PHE A 17 -28.28 -19.12 -20.40
N GLY A 18 -29.34 -19.22 -19.58
CA GLY A 18 -29.54 -18.38 -18.40
C GLY A 18 -29.04 -18.95 -17.06
N ALA A 19 -28.30 -20.06 -17.03
CA ALA A 19 -27.81 -20.65 -15.79
C ALA A 19 -26.45 -21.32 -15.97
N ILE A 20 -25.45 -20.56 -16.40
CA ILE A 20 -24.08 -20.86 -16.00
C ILE A 20 -23.87 -20.11 -14.70
N ILE A 21 -23.92 -20.84 -13.58
CA ILE A 21 -23.46 -20.31 -12.30
C ILE A 21 -21.95 -20.15 -12.45
N ALA A 22 -21.51 -18.97 -12.88
CA ALA A 22 -20.16 -18.51 -12.58
C ALA A 22 -20.09 -18.37 -11.05
N GLU A 23 -19.47 -19.36 -10.39
CA GLU A 23 -19.01 -19.18 -9.02
C GLU A 23 -18.13 -17.94 -9.01
N ALA A 24 -18.50 -16.92 -8.26
CA ALA A 24 -17.61 -15.81 -7.96
C ALA A 24 -16.41 -16.39 -7.19
N ARG A 25 -15.31 -16.66 -7.89
CA ARG A 25 -14.08 -17.14 -7.27
C ARG A 25 -13.41 -15.95 -6.59
N SER A 26 -13.51 -15.90 -5.28
CA SER A 26 -12.80 -14.92 -4.45
C SER A 26 -11.29 -15.04 -4.64
N PHE A 27 -10.57 -13.92 -4.57
CA PHE A 27 -9.12 -13.93 -4.44
C PHE A 27 -8.71 -14.78 -3.25
N THR A 28 -7.70 -15.63 -3.45
CA THR A 28 -7.09 -16.35 -2.34
C THR A 28 -6.15 -15.40 -1.63
N TYR A 29 -6.65 -14.67 -0.63
CA TYR A 29 -5.80 -13.91 0.27
C TYR A 29 -4.97 -14.86 1.15
N SER A 30 -3.73 -14.45 1.37
CA SER A 30 -2.88 -14.95 2.45
C SER A 30 -3.69 -15.03 3.74
N GLY A 31 -3.75 -16.20 4.37
CA GLY A 31 -4.30 -16.30 5.72
C GLY A 31 -3.28 -15.91 6.79
N GLN A 32 -2.21 -15.16 6.51
CA GLN A 32 -1.54 -14.48 7.62
C GLN A 32 -2.42 -13.36 8.18
N ARG A 33 -2.22 -13.04 9.46
CA ARG A 33 -2.96 -11.97 10.12
C ARG A 33 -2.49 -10.64 9.53
N LYS A 34 -3.32 -9.99 8.72
CA LYS A 34 -3.12 -8.62 8.23
C LYS A 34 -3.89 -7.68 9.14
N GLU A 35 -3.15 -6.91 9.94
CA GLU A 35 -3.74 -5.85 10.74
C GLU A 35 -4.06 -4.66 9.83
N ILE A 36 -5.33 -4.28 9.75
CA ILE A 36 -5.80 -3.10 9.03
C ILE A 36 -6.07 -2.00 10.07
N LYS A 37 -5.25 -0.96 10.04
CA LYS A 37 -5.36 0.20 10.93
C LYS A 37 -6.45 1.13 10.40
N ALA A 38 -7.62 1.06 11.00
CA ALA A 38 -8.83 1.73 10.56
C ALA A 38 -9.41 2.63 11.65
N GLY A 39 -9.98 3.77 11.23
CA GLY A 39 -10.58 4.71 12.16
C GLY A 39 -11.63 5.62 11.54
N VAL A 40 -12.56 6.10 12.37
CA VAL A 40 -13.59 7.08 12.02
C VAL A 40 -13.13 8.45 12.50
N LEU A 41 -12.83 9.33 11.56
CA LEU A 41 -12.29 10.66 11.87
C LEU A 41 -13.41 11.56 12.42
N ILE A 42 -13.20 12.11 13.60
CA ILE A 42 -14.11 13.07 14.25
C ILE A 42 -13.47 14.45 14.29
N PHE A 43 -14.23 15.46 13.89
CA PHE A 43 -13.79 16.85 13.88
C PHE A 43 -14.19 17.59 15.14
N ARG A 44 -13.37 18.59 15.48
CA ARG A 44 -13.68 19.54 16.54
C ARG A 44 -14.74 20.54 16.06
N ARG A 45 -15.66 20.90 16.94
CA ARG A 45 -16.64 21.96 16.77
C ARG A 45 -16.08 23.30 17.23
N ASN A 46 -16.72 24.38 16.81
CA ASN A 46 -16.39 25.75 17.23
C ASN A 46 -16.47 25.97 18.76
N ASP A 47 -17.28 25.19 19.48
CA ASP A 47 -17.37 25.23 20.95
C ASP A 47 -16.25 24.44 21.67
N GLY A 48 -15.35 23.84 20.91
CA GLY A 48 -14.23 23.04 21.39
C GLY A 48 -14.54 21.57 21.65
N SER A 49 -15.81 21.13 21.58
CA SER A 49 -16.22 19.73 21.68
C SER A 49 -15.99 18.97 20.37
N PHE A 50 -16.03 17.64 20.38
CA PHE A 50 -15.95 16.83 19.16
C PHE A 50 -17.34 16.37 18.68
N VAL A 51 -17.49 16.28 17.37
CA VAL A 51 -18.69 15.74 16.73
C VAL A 51 -18.89 14.28 17.13
N ARG A 52 -20.15 13.92 17.42
CA ARG A 52 -20.54 12.51 17.57
C ARG A 52 -20.70 11.90 16.17
N PRO A 53 -19.96 10.84 15.82
CA PRO A 53 -20.11 10.16 14.53
C PRO A 53 -21.45 9.41 14.45
N SER A 54 -22.09 9.42 13.29
CA SER A 54 -23.32 8.66 13.02
C SER A 54 -23.06 7.18 12.74
N ASP A 55 -21.88 6.85 12.20
CA ASP A 55 -21.58 5.54 11.59
C ASP A 55 -20.29 4.92 12.19
N ALA A 56 -20.08 5.13 13.48
CA ALA A 56 -18.85 4.72 14.18
C ALA A 56 -18.58 3.22 14.24
N LEU A 57 -19.60 2.39 14.03
CA LEU A 57 -19.50 0.93 14.13
C LEU A 57 -19.22 0.26 12.77
N VAL A 58 -19.00 1.01 11.68
CA VAL A 58 -18.74 0.44 10.34
C VAL A 58 -17.62 -0.59 10.36
N PHE A 59 -16.45 -0.25 10.93
CA PHE A 59 -15.30 -1.15 11.02
C PHE A 59 -15.52 -2.29 12.01
N TYR A 60 -16.35 -2.10 13.04
CA TYR A 60 -16.75 -3.21 13.91
C TYR A 60 -17.54 -4.26 13.12
N VAL A 61 -18.56 -3.84 12.38
CA VAL A 61 -19.39 -4.75 11.57
C VAL A 61 -18.53 -5.47 10.53
N MET A 62 -17.65 -4.73 9.83
CA MET A 62 -16.67 -5.32 8.91
C MET A 62 -15.78 -6.34 9.62
N ASP A 63 -15.25 -6.04 10.82
CA ASP A 63 -14.41 -6.99 11.54
C ASP A 63 -15.17 -8.27 11.96
N GLN A 64 -16.48 -8.18 12.19
CA GLN A 64 -17.31 -9.30 12.63
C GLN A 64 -17.90 -10.15 11.48
N ARG A 65 -17.97 -9.63 10.24
CA ARG A 65 -18.58 -10.32 9.09
C ARG A 65 -17.62 -11.33 8.44
N SER A 66 -17.25 -12.36 9.18
CA SER A 66 -16.34 -13.45 8.77
C SER A 66 -16.88 -14.40 7.69
N ASP A 67 -18.07 -14.13 7.16
CA ASP A 67 -18.63 -14.74 5.94
C ASP A 67 -18.29 -13.95 4.67
N LEU A 68 -17.83 -12.69 4.80
CA LEU A 68 -17.43 -11.81 3.69
C LEU A 68 -16.03 -11.22 3.86
N LYS A 69 -15.56 -11.02 5.09
CA LYS A 69 -14.26 -10.42 5.40
C LYS A 69 -13.12 -11.23 4.78
N PRO A 70 -12.19 -10.62 4.02
CA PRO A 70 -11.02 -11.35 3.51
C PRO A 70 -10.28 -12.09 4.62
N ALA A 71 -9.85 -13.32 4.32
CA ALA A 71 -9.18 -14.16 5.29
C ALA A 71 -7.92 -13.46 5.82
N GLY A 72 -7.69 -13.53 7.14
CA GLY A 72 -6.52 -12.93 7.77
C GLY A 72 -6.67 -11.46 8.16
N TRP A 73 -7.67 -10.75 7.64
CA TRP A 73 -7.86 -9.35 8.01
C TRP A 73 -8.38 -9.19 9.43
N GLU A 74 -7.79 -8.28 10.17
CA GLU A 74 -8.27 -7.80 11.46
C GLU A 74 -8.25 -6.28 11.48
N PHE A 75 -9.38 -5.67 11.79
CA PHE A 75 -9.46 -4.22 11.92
C PHE A 75 -9.09 -3.79 13.33
N VAL A 76 -8.22 -2.79 13.45
CA VAL A 76 -7.81 -2.21 14.72
C VAL A 76 -7.76 -0.68 14.64
N ASN A 77 -7.97 -0.02 15.78
CA ASN A 77 -7.64 1.40 15.92
C ASN A 77 -6.41 1.51 16.85
N PRO A 78 -5.22 1.85 16.33
CA PRO A 78 -4.02 1.99 17.14
C PRO A 78 -4.08 3.14 18.16
N LEU A 79 -5.02 4.08 17.99
CA LEU A 79 -5.26 5.21 18.91
C LEU A 79 -6.44 5.01 19.84
N ALA A 80 -7.03 3.80 19.89
CA ALA A 80 -8.16 3.54 20.76
C ALA A 80 -7.78 3.81 22.24
N PRO A 81 -8.55 4.64 22.97
CA PRO A 81 -8.28 4.88 24.38
C PRO A 81 -8.51 3.59 25.17
N SER A 82 -7.70 3.33 26.19
CA SER A 82 -7.89 2.14 27.04
C SER A 82 -9.08 2.24 27.99
N ARG A 83 -9.56 3.46 28.27
CA ARG A 83 -10.69 3.76 29.15
C ARG A 83 -11.53 4.92 28.63
N VAL A 84 -12.82 4.90 28.95
CA VAL A 84 -13.75 5.99 28.70
C VAL A 84 -13.33 7.22 29.51
N THR A 85 -13.12 8.35 28.83
CA THR A 85 -12.85 9.66 29.45
C THR A 85 -14.15 10.42 29.71
N ALA A 86 -14.11 11.45 30.56
CA ALA A 86 -15.25 12.36 30.76
C ALA A 86 -15.77 12.96 29.44
N GLU A 87 -14.86 13.29 28.52
CA GLU A 87 -15.19 13.82 27.19
C GLU A 87 -15.97 12.79 26.35
N ILE A 88 -15.52 11.53 26.33
CA ILE A 88 -16.20 10.43 25.62
C ILE A 88 -17.60 10.19 26.23
N ALA A 89 -17.70 10.11 27.56
CA ALA A 89 -18.98 9.91 28.25
C ALA A 89 -19.97 11.05 27.94
N SER A 90 -19.50 12.30 27.92
CA SER A 90 -20.31 13.46 27.56
C SER A 90 -20.73 13.44 26.09
N ARG A 91 -19.81 13.13 25.15
CA ARG A 91 -20.11 13.06 23.70
C ARG A 91 -21.20 12.03 23.39
N TRP A 92 -21.24 10.94 24.14
CA TRP A 92 -22.22 9.87 23.99
C TRP A 92 -23.41 9.98 24.95
N GLY A 93 -23.65 11.16 25.53
CA GLY A 93 -24.88 11.46 26.28
C GLY A 93 -25.08 10.58 27.52
N GLY A 94 -23.99 10.12 28.14
CA GLY A 94 -24.03 9.23 29.32
C GLY A 94 -24.26 7.75 29.01
N ALA A 95 -24.23 7.33 27.74
CA ALA A 95 -24.27 5.92 27.37
C ALA A 95 -23.07 5.14 27.92
N TYR A 96 -21.93 5.82 28.07
CA TYR A 96 -20.73 5.29 28.71
C TYR A 96 -20.53 5.90 30.09
N LYS A 97 -19.89 5.13 30.97
CA LYS A 97 -19.44 5.63 32.27
C LYS A 97 -17.94 5.90 32.25
N GLU A 98 -17.53 7.05 32.78
CA GLU A 98 -16.11 7.39 32.89
C GLU A 98 -15.33 6.32 33.66
N GLY A 99 -14.18 5.93 33.12
CA GLY A 99 -13.30 4.90 33.66
C GLY A 99 -13.58 3.48 33.17
N ASP A 100 -14.71 3.24 32.50
CA ASP A 100 -15.02 1.92 31.93
C ASP A 100 -13.96 1.51 30.88
N PRO A 101 -13.60 0.22 30.79
CA PRO A 101 -12.70 -0.26 29.75
C PRO A 101 -13.35 -0.12 28.38
N VAL A 102 -12.56 0.31 27.38
CA VAL A 102 -13.05 0.43 25.99
C VAL A 102 -12.77 -0.85 25.23
N THR A 103 -13.77 -1.36 24.51
CA THR A 103 -13.73 -2.59 23.72
C THR A 103 -14.18 -2.33 22.27
N LYS A 104 -13.83 -3.22 21.33
CA LYS A 104 -14.11 -3.03 19.88
C LYS A 104 -15.60 -2.84 19.55
N ASP A 105 -16.50 -3.36 20.36
CA ASP A 105 -17.96 -3.22 20.21
C ASP A 105 -18.49 -1.85 20.68
N MET A 106 -17.65 -1.00 21.25
CA MET A 106 -17.98 0.38 21.62
C MET A 106 -17.63 1.32 20.48
N ALA A 107 -18.55 2.22 20.12
CA ALA A 107 -18.33 3.20 19.07
C ALA A 107 -17.12 4.11 19.33
N CYS A 108 -16.81 4.42 20.59
CA CYS A 108 -15.65 5.25 20.94
C CYS A 108 -14.29 4.56 20.71
N TYR A 109 -14.26 3.24 20.54
CA TYR A 109 -13.04 2.53 20.17
C TYR A 109 -12.54 2.94 18.78
N TRP A 110 -13.45 3.23 17.86
CA TRP A 110 -13.12 3.52 16.45
C TRP A 110 -12.87 5.01 16.17
N GLU A 111 -13.06 5.88 17.15
CA GLU A 111 -12.91 7.32 16.97
C GLU A 111 -11.43 7.72 16.83
N VAL A 112 -11.14 8.57 15.84
CA VAL A 112 -9.84 9.21 15.63
C VAL A 112 -10.05 10.71 15.61
N ARG A 113 -9.37 11.44 16.50
CA ARG A 113 -9.57 12.90 16.60
C ARG A 113 -8.79 13.63 15.51
N SER A 114 -9.41 14.64 14.90
CA SER A 114 -8.76 15.50 13.91
C SER A 114 -7.54 16.24 14.45
N ASP A 115 -7.47 16.48 15.77
CA ASP A 115 -6.35 17.15 16.44
C ASP A 115 -5.19 16.21 16.81
N ALA A 116 -5.27 14.91 16.50
CA ALA A 116 -4.16 13.97 16.68
C ALA A 116 -2.92 14.42 15.89
N SER A 117 -1.74 13.98 16.35
CA SER A 117 -0.48 14.34 15.70
C SER A 117 -0.41 13.75 14.29
N TYR A 118 0.43 14.33 13.42
CA TYR A 118 0.66 13.76 12.10
C TYR A 118 1.14 12.31 12.15
N VAL A 119 2.08 12.00 13.06
CA VAL A 119 2.61 10.64 13.23
C VAL A 119 1.49 9.66 13.58
N ASP A 120 0.57 10.09 14.45
CA ASP A 120 -0.57 9.29 14.88
C ASP A 120 -1.60 9.09 13.77
N ILE A 121 -1.79 10.05 12.86
CA ILE A 121 -2.71 9.92 11.72
C ILE A 121 -2.07 9.11 10.58
N ALA A 122 -0.76 9.27 10.35
CA ALA A 122 -0.03 8.63 9.25
C ALA A 122 0.09 7.11 9.36
N GLN A 123 -0.16 6.53 10.54
CA GLN A 123 -0.17 5.08 10.75
C GLN A 123 -1.47 4.39 10.29
N PHE A 124 -2.54 5.12 9.96
CA PHE A 124 -3.79 4.50 9.52
C PHE A 124 -3.72 4.09 8.05
N ASP A 125 -4.22 2.90 7.73
CA ASP A 125 -4.38 2.41 6.36
C ASP A 125 -5.66 3.00 5.73
N VAL A 126 -6.71 3.14 6.54
CA VAL A 126 -8.00 3.70 6.10
C VAL A 126 -8.61 4.61 7.16
N LEU A 127 -9.00 5.81 6.74
CA LEU A 127 -9.81 6.72 7.56
C LEU A 127 -11.16 6.95 6.88
N PHE A 128 -12.23 6.67 7.62
CA PHE A 128 -13.58 6.99 7.22
C PHE A 128 -13.95 8.39 7.71
N VAL A 129 -14.50 9.20 6.80
CA VAL A 129 -14.92 10.57 7.08
C VAL A 129 -16.34 10.76 6.57
N LYS A 130 -17.23 11.11 7.49
CA LYS A 130 -18.54 11.60 7.16
C LYS A 130 -18.80 12.89 7.90
N CYS A 131 -19.24 13.91 7.16
CA CYS A 131 -19.51 15.21 7.73
C CYS A 131 -21.02 15.43 7.89
N PRO A 132 -21.55 15.53 9.13
CA PRO A 132 -22.97 15.75 9.35
C PRO A 132 -23.43 17.21 9.14
N SER A 133 -22.55 18.20 9.29
CA SER A 133 -22.78 19.61 8.90
C SER A 133 -21.49 20.42 8.98
N LEU A 134 -21.19 21.25 7.97
CA LEU A 134 -19.97 22.06 7.92
C LEU A 134 -20.04 23.39 8.68
N SER A 135 -21.23 23.91 8.97
CA SER A 135 -21.36 25.24 9.59
C SER A 135 -20.77 25.31 11.00
N ASP A 136 -20.62 24.16 11.65
CA ASP A 136 -20.29 24.05 13.07
C ASP A 136 -18.87 23.49 13.32
N LEU A 137 -18.11 23.16 12.27
CA LEU A 137 -16.79 22.54 12.37
C LEU A 137 -15.66 23.56 12.37
N TRP A 138 -14.67 23.31 13.24
CA TRP A 138 -13.39 23.99 13.27
C TRP A 138 -12.33 23.10 12.62
N VAL A 139 -11.89 23.44 11.41
CA VAL A 139 -10.82 22.72 10.72
C VAL A 139 -9.66 23.66 10.44
N GLU A 140 -8.50 23.35 11.01
CA GLU A 140 -7.32 24.18 10.83
C GLU A 140 -6.61 23.84 9.51
N PRO A 141 -5.91 24.80 8.89
CA PRO A 141 -5.11 24.53 7.69
C PRO A 141 -4.09 23.39 7.87
N HIS A 142 -3.64 23.15 9.11
CA HIS A 142 -2.75 22.04 9.46
C HIS A 142 -3.47 20.68 9.46
N ASP A 143 -4.74 20.60 9.86
CA ASP A 143 -5.51 19.34 9.83
C ASP A 143 -5.71 18.85 8.40
N ARG A 144 -6.00 19.77 7.48
CA ARG A 144 -6.11 19.49 6.04
C ARG A 144 -4.81 18.94 5.47
N GLU A 145 -3.69 19.49 5.92
CA GLU A 145 -2.35 19.08 5.51
C GLU A 145 -1.97 17.69 6.08
N LYS A 146 -2.40 17.36 7.31
CA LYS A 146 -2.21 16.02 7.87
C LYS A 146 -2.93 14.96 7.04
N LEU A 147 -4.17 15.23 6.64
CA LEU A 147 -4.94 14.32 5.78
C LEU A 147 -4.31 14.19 4.39
N ARG A 148 -3.84 15.29 3.79
CA ARG A 148 -3.10 15.27 2.51
C ARG A 148 -1.88 14.38 2.59
N LYS A 149 -1.07 14.55 3.64
CA LYS A 149 0.14 13.75 3.83
C LYS A 149 -0.18 12.28 4.07
N MET A 150 -1.20 11.96 4.86
CA MET A 150 -1.64 10.57 5.08
C MET A 150 -1.98 9.88 3.75
N VAL A 151 -2.77 10.53 2.88
CA VAL A 151 -3.08 9.98 1.55
C VAL A 151 -1.84 9.90 0.67
N ASP A 152 -1.01 10.95 0.64
CA ASP A 152 0.24 10.97 -0.15
C ASP A 152 1.23 9.87 0.27
N LEU A 153 1.21 9.44 1.54
CA LEU A 153 2.00 8.32 2.06
C LEU A 153 1.46 6.93 1.72
N GLY A 154 0.25 6.83 1.16
CA GLY A 154 -0.37 5.55 0.80
C GLY A 154 -1.66 5.22 1.54
N GLY A 155 -2.11 6.05 2.49
CA GLY A 155 -3.38 5.84 3.18
C GLY A 155 -4.60 6.03 2.27
N THR A 156 -5.70 5.37 2.61
CA THR A 156 -6.99 5.51 1.92
C THR A 156 -7.93 6.39 2.72
N LEU A 157 -8.50 7.40 2.07
CA LEU A 157 -9.54 8.23 2.65
C LEU A 157 -10.89 7.90 2.05
N TRP A 158 -11.79 7.37 2.87
CA TRP A 158 -13.17 7.06 2.49
C TRP A 158 -14.09 8.20 2.94
N LEU A 159 -14.59 8.96 1.97
CA LEU A 159 -15.46 10.11 2.16
C LEU A 159 -16.91 9.76 1.83
N GLU A 160 -17.83 10.04 2.74
CA GLU A 160 -19.27 9.92 2.49
C GLU A 160 -20.02 11.24 2.67
N GLY A 161 -20.99 11.45 1.78
CA GLY A 161 -21.95 12.55 1.84
C GLY A 161 -22.84 12.52 3.09
N GLY A 162 -23.37 13.68 3.46
CA GLY A 162 -24.21 13.82 4.66
C GLY A 162 -24.94 15.15 4.75
N ASP A 163 -24.32 16.22 4.24
CA ASP A 163 -24.95 17.53 4.01
C ASP A 163 -24.67 17.96 2.56
N PRO A 164 -25.67 18.01 1.67
CA PRO A 164 -25.48 18.32 0.26
C PRO A 164 -25.23 19.82 -0.01
N THR A 165 -25.19 20.64 1.04
CA THR A 165 -24.82 22.07 0.96
C THR A 165 -23.38 22.32 1.43
N ALA A 166 -22.71 21.27 1.89
CA ALA A 166 -21.35 21.33 2.40
C ALA A 166 -20.32 21.59 1.28
N ASP A 167 -19.57 22.68 1.38
CA ASP A 167 -18.33 22.86 0.61
C ASP A 167 -17.15 22.15 1.28
N TRP A 168 -16.92 20.91 0.88
CA TRP A 168 -15.87 20.07 1.47
C TRP A 168 -14.46 20.56 1.17
N SER A 169 -14.28 21.50 0.22
CA SER A 169 -13.01 22.21 0.03
C SER A 169 -12.61 23.07 1.25
N LYS A 170 -13.47 23.23 2.26
CA LYS A 170 -13.10 23.85 3.55
C LYS A 170 -12.42 22.88 4.52
N ILE A 171 -12.77 21.60 4.44
CA ILE A 171 -12.24 20.52 5.30
C ILE A 171 -11.12 19.75 4.61
N PHE A 172 -11.14 19.69 3.29
CA PHE A 172 -10.32 18.76 2.53
C PHE A 172 -9.37 19.49 1.58
N PHE A 173 -8.25 18.86 1.23
CA PHE A 173 -7.22 19.49 0.39
C PHE A 173 -7.55 19.45 -1.11
N ILE A 174 -8.59 18.69 -1.51
CA ILE A 174 -9.10 18.69 -2.88
C ILE A 174 -10.00 19.91 -3.10
N GLN A 175 -9.75 20.61 -4.20
CA GLN A 175 -10.50 21.80 -4.59
C GLN A 175 -11.81 21.41 -5.26
N ASN A 176 -12.81 22.29 -5.18
CA ASN A 176 -14.10 22.11 -5.87
C ASN A 176 -14.85 20.80 -5.54
N PHE A 177 -14.57 20.15 -4.41
CA PHE A 177 -15.19 18.90 -4.01
C PHE A 177 -16.47 19.15 -3.21
N ARG A 178 -17.62 18.64 -3.69
CA ARG A 178 -18.94 18.76 -3.05
C ARG A 178 -19.78 17.50 -3.25
N PHE A 179 -20.70 17.28 -2.32
CA PHE A 179 -21.84 16.38 -2.52
C PHE A 179 -23.06 17.24 -2.82
N VAL A 180 -23.89 16.83 -3.78
CA VAL A 180 -25.10 17.56 -4.18
C VAL A 180 -26.30 16.63 -4.17
N PRO A 181 -27.53 17.11 -3.95
CA PRO A 181 -28.69 16.24 -3.92
C PRO A 181 -28.91 15.61 -5.31
N GLY A 182 -29.01 14.29 -5.38
CA GLY A 182 -29.30 13.59 -6.63
C GLY A 182 -29.49 12.09 -6.41
N ARG A 183 -30.68 11.55 -6.74
CA ARG A 183 -30.92 10.11 -6.61
C ARG A 183 -30.15 9.33 -7.69
N PRO A 184 -29.46 8.24 -7.35
CA PRO A 184 -29.06 7.26 -8.34
C PRO A 184 -30.32 6.61 -8.93
N SER A 185 -30.82 7.12 -10.05
CA SER A 185 -31.55 6.26 -10.98
C SER A 185 -30.54 5.32 -11.64
N ARG A 186 -30.92 4.04 -11.83
CA ARG A 186 -30.14 2.95 -12.47
C ARG A 186 -28.67 3.31 -12.75
N PRO A 187 -27.71 2.80 -11.96
CA PRO A 187 -26.31 3.17 -12.11
C PRO A 187 -25.80 2.90 -13.54
N GLU A 188 -24.74 3.56 -13.94
CA GLU A 188 -23.94 3.14 -15.09
C GLU A 188 -22.50 2.98 -14.65
N VAL A 189 -21.84 1.95 -15.16
CA VAL A 189 -20.49 1.56 -14.76
C VAL A 189 -19.57 1.77 -15.96
N PRO A 190 -18.65 2.74 -15.92
CA PRO A 190 -17.68 2.95 -16.99
C PRO A 190 -16.77 1.74 -17.20
N SER A 191 -16.44 1.03 -16.12
CA SER A 191 -15.55 -0.13 -16.15
C SER A 191 -15.85 -1.08 -14.98
N TYR A 192 -16.39 -2.28 -15.26
CA TYR A 192 -16.65 -3.30 -14.24
C TYR A 192 -15.37 -3.90 -13.65
N THR A 193 -14.24 -3.74 -14.32
CA THR A 193 -12.93 -4.22 -13.86
C THR A 193 -12.22 -3.28 -12.88
N HIS A 194 -12.83 -2.15 -12.51
CA HIS A 194 -12.23 -1.25 -11.52
C HIS A 194 -12.12 -1.98 -10.16
N PRO A 195 -10.98 -1.91 -9.44
CA PRO A 195 -10.78 -2.57 -8.14
C PRO A 195 -11.93 -2.40 -7.14
N LEU A 196 -12.42 -1.17 -6.97
CA LEU A 196 -13.59 -0.88 -6.12
C LEU A 196 -14.86 -1.68 -6.45
N LEU A 197 -15.00 -2.18 -7.67
CA LEU A 197 -16.15 -3.00 -8.12
C LEU A 197 -15.81 -4.48 -8.27
N ALA A 198 -14.53 -4.85 -8.22
CA ALA A 198 -14.08 -6.20 -8.58
C ALA A 198 -13.28 -6.92 -7.48
N ARG A 199 -12.72 -6.22 -6.49
CA ARG A 199 -11.66 -6.74 -5.61
C ARG A 199 -11.76 -6.23 -4.17
N PRO A 200 -11.76 -7.10 -3.14
CA PRO A 200 -11.71 -8.56 -3.21
C PRO A 200 -13.00 -9.21 -3.73
N HIS A 201 -14.10 -8.46 -3.75
CA HIS A 201 -15.41 -8.94 -4.12
C HIS A 201 -15.85 -8.34 -5.45
N GLU A 202 -16.41 -9.18 -6.32
CA GLU A 202 -17.09 -8.71 -7.50
C GLU A 202 -18.48 -8.16 -7.14
N LEU A 203 -18.76 -6.93 -7.56
CA LEU A 203 -20.06 -6.29 -7.47
C LEU A 203 -20.77 -6.40 -8.82
N ARG A 204 -21.87 -7.16 -8.82
CA ARG A 204 -22.73 -7.26 -9.99
C ARG A 204 -23.58 -6.01 -10.12
N TRP A 205 -24.22 -5.87 -11.28
CA TRP A 205 -25.22 -4.84 -11.52
C TRP A 205 -26.22 -4.65 -10.35
N GLU A 206 -26.69 -5.77 -9.79
CA GLU A 206 -27.65 -5.79 -8.68
C GLU A 206 -27.04 -5.24 -7.39
N ASP A 207 -25.80 -5.62 -7.06
CA ASP A 207 -25.07 -5.08 -5.92
C ASP A 207 -24.90 -3.56 -6.08
N ILE A 208 -24.45 -3.10 -7.25
CA ILE A 208 -24.20 -1.67 -7.56
C ILE A 208 -25.49 -0.86 -7.49
N ALA A 209 -26.61 -1.43 -7.97
CA ALA A 209 -27.92 -0.77 -7.94
C ALA A 209 -28.50 -0.59 -6.53
N ASN A 210 -28.02 -1.36 -5.56
CA ASN A 210 -28.48 -1.35 -4.18
C ASN A 210 -27.48 -0.71 -3.20
N LEU A 211 -26.33 -0.22 -3.66
CA LEU A 211 -25.35 0.45 -2.80
C LEU A 211 -25.98 1.59 -2.00
N GLY A 212 -25.84 1.54 -0.68
CA GLY A 212 -26.39 2.50 0.28
C GLY A 212 -27.92 2.56 0.34
N VAL A 213 -28.64 1.62 -0.30
CA VAL A 213 -30.10 1.53 -0.28
C VAL A 213 -30.56 0.73 0.95
N ALA A 214 -30.29 1.28 2.15
CA ALA A 214 -30.86 0.71 3.36
C ALA A 214 -32.40 0.75 3.28
N GLN A 215 -33.07 -0.26 3.83
CA GLN A 215 -34.55 -0.36 3.94
C GLN A 215 -35.22 0.80 4.71
N ASP A 216 -35.15 2.07 4.27
CA ASP A 216 -36.18 3.10 4.54
C ASP A 216 -36.00 4.42 3.76
N MET A 217 -37.13 5.05 3.44
CA MET A 217 -37.36 6.10 2.44
C MET A 217 -36.88 7.54 2.76
N PHE A 218 -35.84 7.76 3.58
CA PHE A 218 -35.54 9.11 4.13
C PHE A 218 -34.11 9.66 4.02
N LEU A 219 -33.19 9.01 3.32
CA LEU A 219 -31.93 9.66 2.91
C LEU A 219 -31.91 9.73 1.39
N ASN A 220 -31.84 10.95 0.86
CA ASN A 220 -31.59 11.15 -0.56
C ASN A 220 -30.16 10.70 -0.82
N GLY A 221 -29.93 9.86 -1.83
CA GLY A 221 -28.59 9.69 -2.38
C GLY A 221 -28.06 11.06 -2.79
N ASP A 222 -26.77 11.27 -2.56
CA ASP A 222 -26.05 12.43 -3.07
C ASP A 222 -25.27 12.01 -4.33
N GLU A 223 -25.07 12.96 -5.23
CA GLU A 223 -24.11 12.85 -6.32
C GLU A 223 -22.81 13.53 -5.90
N VAL A 224 -21.68 12.97 -6.32
CA VAL A 224 -20.37 13.58 -6.14
C VAL A 224 -20.18 14.63 -7.25
N SER A 225 -19.79 15.86 -6.90
CA SER A 225 -19.82 17.00 -7.82
C SER A 225 -18.58 17.88 -7.75
N GLY A 226 -18.19 18.37 -8.94
CA GLY A 226 -17.27 19.50 -9.15
C GLY A 226 -17.98 20.76 -9.62
N THR A 227 -17.41 21.94 -9.34
CA THR A 227 -18.02 23.25 -9.64
C THR A 227 -18.20 23.54 -11.14
N THR A 228 -17.49 22.85 -12.04
CA THR A 228 -17.52 23.15 -13.49
C THR A 228 -17.64 21.91 -14.41
N THR A 229 -17.19 20.71 -14.02
CA THR A 229 -17.09 19.52 -14.90
C THR A 229 -17.86 18.28 -14.42
N ASN A 230 -18.77 18.41 -13.44
CA ASN A 230 -19.47 17.30 -12.76
C ASN A 230 -18.56 16.32 -11.98
N LEU A 231 -17.24 16.46 -12.02
CA LEU A 231 -16.28 15.68 -11.24
C LEU A 231 -15.51 16.56 -10.28
N PRO A 232 -15.27 16.12 -9.04
CA PRO A 232 -14.37 16.84 -8.17
C PRO A 232 -12.96 16.78 -8.74
N ASP A 233 -12.31 17.94 -8.90
CA ASP A 233 -10.92 18.04 -9.36
C ASP A 233 -10.50 16.94 -10.37
N ASP A 234 -10.90 17.12 -11.63
CA ASP A 234 -10.72 16.16 -12.74
C ASP A 234 -9.25 15.83 -13.05
N ARG A 235 -8.31 16.52 -12.39
CA ARG A 235 -6.89 16.17 -12.38
C ARG A 235 -6.62 14.84 -11.67
N TYR A 236 -7.46 14.49 -10.68
CA TYR A 236 -7.24 13.36 -9.79
C TYR A 236 -8.39 12.34 -9.83
N PHE A 237 -9.65 12.80 -9.87
CA PHE A 237 -10.79 11.90 -9.75
C PHE A 237 -11.23 11.30 -11.08
N MET A 238 -11.63 10.03 -10.98
CA MET A 238 -12.35 9.29 -11.99
C MET A 238 -13.74 8.90 -11.49
N THR A 239 -14.65 8.68 -12.44
CA THR A 239 -15.98 8.13 -12.19
C THR A 239 -15.92 6.61 -12.14
N VAL A 240 -16.31 6.01 -11.02
CA VAL A 240 -16.41 4.55 -10.87
C VAL A 240 -17.85 4.09 -11.10
N VAL A 241 -18.81 4.85 -10.58
CA VAL A 241 -20.25 4.64 -10.80
C VAL A 241 -20.86 6.00 -11.09
N ARG A 242 -21.71 6.10 -12.12
CA ARG A 242 -22.48 7.31 -12.44
C ARG A 242 -23.98 7.07 -12.35
N SER A 243 -24.74 8.12 -12.08
CA SER A 243 -26.20 8.13 -12.22
C SER A 243 -26.60 8.29 -13.69
N GLN A 244 -27.88 8.04 -14.03
CA GLN A 244 -28.40 8.35 -15.38
C GLN A 244 -28.31 9.82 -15.77
N SER A 245 -28.13 10.74 -14.81
CA SER A 245 -27.90 12.16 -15.09
C SER A 245 -26.49 12.40 -15.67
N GLY A 246 -25.65 11.36 -15.69
CA GLY A 246 -24.26 11.38 -16.12
C GLY A 246 -23.30 11.84 -15.02
N ARG A 247 -23.79 12.06 -13.79
CA ARG A 247 -22.98 12.53 -12.66
C ARG A 247 -22.41 11.37 -11.85
N PRO A 248 -21.19 11.52 -11.30
CA PRO A 248 -20.62 10.49 -10.44
C PRO A 248 -21.41 10.28 -9.15
N VAL A 249 -21.56 9.02 -8.76
CA VAL A 249 -22.11 8.57 -7.47
C VAL A 249 -20.98 7.99 -6.62
N VAL A 250 -20.08 7.25 -7.25
CA VAL A 250 -18.79 6.86 -6.69
C VAL A 250 -17.70 7.49 -7.54
N SER A 251 -16.88 8.33 -6.92
CA SER A 251 -15.67 8.86 -7.52
C SER A 251 -14.45 8.39 -6.76
N ALA A 252 -13.39 8.13 -7.48
CA ALA A 252 -12.16 7.61 -6.91
C ALA A 252 -10.97 8.38 -7.47
N ALA A 253 -9.99 8.70 -6.64
CA ALA A 253 -8.77 9.37 -7.05
C ALA A 253 -7.55 8.64 -6.52
N GLN A 254 -6.53 8.54 -7.35
CA GLN A 254 -5.18 8.26 -6.91
C GLN A 254 -4.53 9.61 -6.62
N TYR A 255 -4.07 9.82 -5.38
CA TYR A 255 -3.43 11.07 -4.97
C TYR A 255 -2.11 10.74 -4.28
N GLY A 256 -1.00 11.15 -4.89
CA GLY A 256 0.31 10.70 -4.45
C GLY A 256 0.41 9.18 -4.49
N SER A 257 0.69 8.55 -3.34
CA SER A 257 0.81 7.09 -3.24
C SER A 257 -0.46 6.39 -2.74
N GLY A 258 -1.49 7.13 -2.34
CA GLY A 258 -2.71 6.59 -1.74
C GLY A 258 -3.96 6.93 -2.53
N HIS A 259 -5.11 6.75 -1.89
CA HIS A 259 -6.40 6.78 -2.55
C HIS A 259 -7.41 7.66 -1.81
N ILE A 260 -8.30 8.28 -2.58
CA ILE A 260 -9.46 8.99 -2.06
C ILE A 260 -10.68 8.36 -2.73
N VAL A 261 -11.61 7.85 -1.93
CA VAL A 261 -12.88 7.29 -2.41
C VAL A 261 -13.99 8.17 -1.89
N ALA A 262 -14.70 8.82 -2.80
CA ALA A 262 -15.87 9.63 -2.51
C ALA A 262 -17.15 8.89 -2.90
N VAL A 263 -18.03 8.70 -1.93
CA VAL A 263 -19.26 7.92 -2.06
C VAL A 263 -20.43 8.83 -1.71
N GLY A 264 -21.29 9.09 -2.70
CA GLY A 264 -22.51 9.87 -2.51
C GLY A 264 -23.66 9.08 -1.88
N GLU A 265 -23.55 7.75 -1.88
CA GLU A 265 -24.52 6.84 -1.23
C GLU A 265 -24.23 6.62 0.25
N SER A 266 -25.24 6.10 0.96
CA SER A 266 -25.19 5.82 2.41
C SER A 266 -24.64 4.41 2.73
N VAL A 267 -23.45 4.06 2.24
CA VAL A 267 -22.83 2.73 2.41
C VAL A 267 -22.47 2.45 3.89
N ALA A 268 -21.67 3.32 4.53
CA ALA A 268 -21.31 3.12 5.94
C ALA A 268 -22.52 3.10 6.91
N PRO A 269 -23.57 3.91 6.70
CA PRO A 269 -24.85 3.76 7.38
C PRO A 269 -25.51 2.40 7.19
N ALA A 270 -25.63 1.92 5.95
CA ALA A 270 -26.26 0.63 5.65
C ALA A 270 -25.55 -0.51 6.40
N ILE A 271 -24.22 -0.46 6.48
CA ILE A 271 -23.41 -1.39 7.28
C ILE A 271 -23.67 -1.21 8.79
N SER A 272 -23.62 0.03 9.29
CA SER A 272 -23.68 0.33 10.72
C SER A 272 -25.06 0.09 11.35
N LEU A 273 -26.14 0.19 10.56
CA LEU A 273 -27.52 0.02 11.03
C LEU A 273 -27.79 -1.39 11.58
N ALA A 274 -27.20 -2.41 10.98
CA ALA A 274 -27.32 -3.80 11.43
C ALA A 274 -26.81 -4.04 12.85
N ALA A 275 -25.90 -3.18 13.33
CA ALA A 275 -25.34 -3.26 14.66
C ALA A 275 -26.26 -2.68 15.74
N TRP A 276 -27.45 -2.13 15.45
CA TRP A 276 -28.17 -1.33 16.46
C TRP A 276 -29.44 -1.97 17.03
N SER A 277 -30.53 -2.19 16.27
CA SER A 277 -31.77 -2.87 16.70
C SER A 277 -32.89 -2.72 15.64
N LEU A 278 -33.86 -3.65 15.61
CA LEU A 278 -35.06 -3.61 14.75
C LEU A 278 -36.25 -2.81 15.34
N ASP A 279 -36.09 -1.98 16.39
CA ASP A 279 -37.23 -1.19 16.90
C ASP A 279 -37.47 0.07 16.04
N PRO A 280 -38.51 0.11 15.18
CA PRO A 280 -38.78 1.26 14.33
C PRO A 280 -39.22 2.52 15.11
N ALA A 281 -39.50 2.42 16.41
CA ALA A 281 -39.98 3.53 17.22
C ALA A 281 -38.88 4.34 17.92
N THR A 282 -37.65 3.83 18.02
CA THR A 282 -36.51 4.53 18.66
C THR A 282 -35.40 4.77 17.65
N LYS A 283 -35.64 5.65 16.67
CA LYS A 283 -34.69 6.00 15.60
C LYS A 283 -34.02 7.38 15.85
N PRO A 284 -32.86 7.45 16.53
CA PRO A 284 -31.81 8.36 16.06
C PRO A 284 -30.45 7.65 15.83
N LEU A 285 -29.78 8.05 14.75
CA LEU A 285 -28.51 7.57 14.19
C LEU A 285 -27.40 7.23 15.21
N GLY A 286 -26.71 6.09 15.00
CA GLY A 286 -25.44 5.69 15.62
C GLY A 286 -25.51 5.20 17.07
N GLY A 287 -25.56 3.89 17.31
CA GLY A 287 -25.52 3.30 18.65
C GLY A 287 -24.16 3.44 19.34
N ALA A 288 -24.14 3.63 20.68
CA ALA A 288 -22.90 3.63 21.47
C ALA A 288 -22.27 2.23 21.57
N TYR A 289 -23.11 1.20 21.55
CA TYR A 289 -22.67 -0.20 21.60
C TYR A 289 -23.21 -0.94 20.39
N ALA A 290 -22.45 -1.92 19.92
CA ALA A 290 -22.98 -2.92 19.01
C ALA A 290 -24.03 -3.80 19.72
N GLY A 291 -25.12 -4.07 19.03
CA GLY A 291 -26.25 -4.89 19.42
C GLY A 291 -25.96 -6.38 19.29
N ARG A 292 -27.01 -7.22 19.23
CA ARG A 292 -26.82 -8.69 19.19
C ARG A 292 -26.07 -9.13 17.95
N SER A 293 -25.10 -10.02 18.10
CA SER A 293 -24.27 -10.52 16.99
C SER A 293 -25.05 -11.24 15.88
N GLU A 294 -26.24 -11.75 16.18
CA GLU A 294 -27.16 -12.36 15.21
C GLU A 294 -27.67 -11.35 14.17
N TYR A 295 -27.76 -10.06 14.53
CA TYR A 295 -28.24 -9.01 13.63
C TYR A 295 -27.15 -8.45 12.72
N LEU A 296 -25.87 -8.72 12.98
CA LEU A 296 -24.78 -8.29 12.11
C LEU A 296 -24.90 -8.92 10.70
N MET A 297 -25.51 -10.10 10.58
CA MET A 297 -25.79 -10.74 9.29
C MET A 297 -26.86 -10.00 8.46
N LEU A 298 -27.57 -9.03 9.06
CA LEU A 298 -28.50 -8.14 8.35
C LEU A 298 -27.81 -6.92 7.73
N ALA A 299 -26.50 -6.74 7.93
CA ALA A 299 -25.77 -5.72 7.19
C ALA A 299 -25.78 -6.07 5.70
N ASP A 300 -26.13 -5.09 4.89
CA ASP A 300 -26.29 -5.23 3.44
C ASP A 300 -24.98 -5.73 2.82
N THR A 301 -25.12 -6.79 2.02
CA THR A 301 -23.96 -7.59 1.56
C THR A 301 -23.19 -6.85 0.49
N GLU A 302 -23.90 -6.15 -0.40
CA GLU A 302 -23.40 -5.23 -1.40
C GLU A 302 -22.53 -4.12 -0.80
N ASP A 303 -22.97 -3.51 0.30
CA ASP A 303 -22.25 -2.44 0.98
C ASP A 303 -20.98 -2.97 1.66
N LEU A 304 -21.05 -4.15 2.29
CA LEU A 304 -19.88 -4.80 2.87
C LEU A 304 -18.86 -5.20 1.82
N LYS A 305 -19.30 -5.79 0.69
CA LYS A 305 -18.41 -6.10 -0.44
C LYS A 305 -17.69 -4.84 -0.89
N PHE A 306 -18.43 -3.75 -1.13
CA PHE A 306 -17.86 -2.48 -1.54
C PHE A 306 -16.88 -1.90 -0.50
N ALA A 307 -17.22 -1.95 0.79
CA ALA A 307 -16.34 -1.46 1.85
C ALA A 307 -15.04 -2.26 1.97
N TYR A 308 -15.07 -3.60 1.81
CA TYR A 308 -13.84 -4.39 1.71
C TYR A 308 -13.04 -4.03 0.46
N ASN A 309 -13.71 -3.70 -0.64
CA ASN A 309 -13.04 -3.27 -1.87
C ASN A 309 -12.32 -1.93 -1.69
N ILE A 310 -12.92 -0.97 -0.98
CA ILE A 310 -12.26 0.29 -0.60
C ILE A 310 -10.97 0.02 0.17
N VAL A 311 -11.03 -0.85 1.18
CA VAL A 311 -9.87 -1.19 2.01
C VAL A 311 -8.79 -1.92 1.21
N SER A 312 -9.18 -2.84 0.31
CA SER A 312 -8.23 -3.58 -0.52
C SER A 312 -7.55 -2.71 -1.57
N TRP A 313 -8.27 -1.78 -2.17
CA TRP A 313 -7.72 -0.91 -3.20
C TRP A 313 -6.53 -0.09 -2.70
N GLY A 314 -6.54 0.29 -1.42
CA GLY A 314 -5.40 0.88 -0.71
C GLY A 314 -4.09 0.09 -0.80
N SER A 315 -4.15 -1.22 -1.09
CA SER A 315 -3.00 -2.13 -1.23
C SER A 315 -2.67 -2.55 -2.67
N GLU A 316 -3.39 -2.08 -3.69
CA GLU A 316 -3.44 -2.72 -5.03
C GLU A 316 -2.63 -2.06 -6.16
N HIS A 317 -1.70 -1.15 -5.88
CA HIS A 317 -0.95 -0.46 -6.95
C HIS A 317 0.57 -0.53 -6.75
N THR A 318 1.33 -1.01 -7.76
CA THR A 318 2.80 -0.97 -7.73
C THR A 318 3.44 -0.63 -9.08
N THR A 319 4.35 0.34 -9.08
CA THR A 319 5.28 0.57 -10.20
C THR A 319 6.71 0.20 -9.81
N PHE A 320 7.69 0.32 -10.71
CA PHE A 320 9.10 0.24 -10.30
C PHE A 320 9.33 1.24 -9.16
N HIS A 321 9.90 0.76 -8.03
CA HIS A 321 9.99 1.49 -6.77
C HIS A 321 8.65 1.76 -6.06
N LYS A 322 7.64 0.92 -6.30
CA LYS A 322 6.25 0.89 -5.80
C LYS A 322 5.42 2.15 -6.02
N ASN A 323 5.97 3.33 -5.78
CA ASN A 323 5.34 4.62 -6.05
C ASN A 323 6.41 5.68 -6.39
N ALA A 324 5.98 6.88 -6.78
CA ALA A 324 6.87 7.96 -7.20
C ALA A 324 7.72 8.58 -6.07
N ARG A 325 7.44 8.24 -4.79
CA ARG A 325 7.98 8.88 -3.58
C ARG A 325 8.81 7.92 -2.70
N HIS A 326 8.29 6.75 -2.34
CA HIS A 326 8.86 5.71 -1.47
C HIS A 326 9.47 4.56 -2.29
N SER A 327 10.68 4.75 -2.78
CA SER A 327 11.39 3.68 -3.46
C SER A 327 11.58 2.47 -2.54
N GLY A 328 10.97 1.35 -2.90
CA GLY A 328 11.16 0.07 -2.23
C GLY A 328 10.37 -0.15 -0.93
N PHE A 329 9.27 0.55 -0.66
CA PHE A 329 8.39 0.28 0.51
C PHE A 329 6.89 0.26 0.14
N SER A 330 6.12 -0.68 0.70
CA SER A 330 4.68 -0.46 0.96
C SER A 330 4.14 -1.28 2.11
N TYR A 331 2.95 -0.90 2.58
CA TYR A 331 2.17 -1.52 3.64
C TYR A 331 1.66 -2.93 3.33
N GLU A 332 1.90 -3.44 2.11
CA GLU A 332 1.44 -4.79 1.77
C GLU A 332 2.22 -5.85 2.52
N ASP A 333 1.55 -6.64 3.34
CA ASP A 333 2.20 -7.67 4.14
C ASP A 333 2.33 -8.97 3.35
N VAL A 334 3.57 -9.35 3.05
CA VAL A 334 3.91 -10.64 2.45
C VAL A 334 4.77 -11.42 3.44
N GLY A 335 4.27 -12.60 3.80
CA GLY A 335 4.93 -13.50 4.74
C GLY A 335 6.28 -14.02 4.28
N GLU A 336 7.05 -14.51 5.26
CA GLU A 336 8.39 -15.08 5.09
C GLU A 336 8.42 -16.45 4.39
N ASN A 337 7.30 -17.19 4.41
CA ASN A 337 7.17 -18.54 3.87
C ASN A 337 6.37 -18.57 2.57
N LEU A 338 7.09 -18.55 1.45
CA LEU A 338 6.51 -18.42 0.13
C LEU A 338 6.38 -19.77 -0.61
N ALA A 339 5.23 -19.98 -1.24
CA ALA A 339 4.98 -21.02 -2.22
C ALA A 339 4.96 -20.43 -3.63
N ILE A 340 5.26 -21.25 -4.65
CA ILE A 340 5.13 -20.84 -6.05
C ILE A 340 3.65 -20.84 -6.41
N ARG A 341 3.11 -19.68 -6.82
CA ARG A 341 1.76 -19.57 -7.37
C ARG A 341 1.73 -20.12 -8.79
N TRP A 342 2.61 -19.58 -9.63
CA TRP A 342 2.89 -20.00 -10.99
C TRP A 342 4.25 -19.44 -11.43
N LYS A 343 4.80 -19.97 -12.52
CA LYS A 343 6.02 -19.45 -13.16
C LYS A 343 5.90 -19.55 -14.66
N CYS A 344 6.48 -18.59 -15.37
CA CYS A 344 6.63 -18.58 -16.82
C CYS A 344 8.12 -18.61 -17.16
N GLU A 345 8.54 -19.49 -18.07
CA GLU A 345 9.93 -19.61 -18.51
C GLU A 345 10.10 -19.01 -19.92
N TYR A 346 11.11 -18.15 -20.07
CA TYR A 346 11.46 -17.51 -21.33
C TYR A 346 12.56 -18.29 -22.05
N THR A 347 12.59 -18.16 -23.37
CA THR A 347 13.72 -18.67 -24.15
C THR A 347 14.92 -17.74 -23.94
N PRO A 348 16.04 -18.23 -23.38
CA PRO A 348 17.17 -17.36 -23.05
C PRO A 348 17.80 -16.72 -24.29
N ASN A 349 18.02 -15.41 -24.25
CA ASN A 349 18.73 -14.69 -25.30
C ASN A 349 20.15 -14.36 -24.83
N ALA A 350 21.17 -14.88 -25.51
CA ALA A 350 22.57 -14.89 -25.04
C ALA A 350 23.26 -13.50 -24.98
N GLY A 351 22.59 -12.44 -25.44
CA GLY A 351 23.16 -11.09 -25.56
C GLY A 351 22.67 -10.05 -24.56
N ASN A 352 21.66 -10.34 -23.73
CA ASN A 352 21.08 -9.38 -22.79
C ASN A 352 20.48 -10.10 -21.54
N PRO A 353 21.20 -10.14 -20.41
CA PRO A 353 20.96 -11.12 -19.35
C PRO A 353 19.98 -10.70 -18.25
N ALA A 354 19.15 -9.66 -18.39
CA ALA A 354 18.25 -9.25 -17.30
C ALA A 354 16.83 -8.98 -17.79
N GLY A 355 15.85 -9.66 -17.17
CA GLY A 355 14.48 -9.15 -17.13
C GLY A 355 14.41 -7.87 -16.30
N SER A 356 13.42 -7.03 -16.57
CA SER A 356 13.17 -5.80 -15.83
C SER A 356 12.44 -6.08 -14.52
N SER A 357 12.36 -5.07 -13.65
CA SER A 357 11.58 -5.21 -12.42
C SER A 357 10.10 -5.32 -12.76
N PRO A 358 9.36 -6.30 -12.23
CA PRO A 358 7.93 -6.40 -12.51
C PRO A 358 7.16 -5.17 -11.99
N ALA A 359 6.02 -4.89 -12.60
CA ALA A 359 5.04 -3.93 -12.09
C ALA A 359 3.67 -4.58 -11.99
N PHE A 360 2.89 -4.23 -10.98
CA PHE A 360 1.51 -4.67 -10.87
C PHE A 360 0.53 -3.52 -11.04
N LEU A 361 -0.54 -3.78 -11.78
CA LEU A 361 -1.71 -2.93 -11.82
C LEU A 361 -2.94 -3.82 -11.83
N ASP A 362 -3.84 -3.57 -10.89
CA ASP A 362 -5.03 -4.39 -10.65
C ASP A 362 -4.65 -5.85 -10.33
N ASP A 363 -4.94 -6.76 -11.24
CA ASP A 363 -4.72 -8.20 -11.16
C ASP A 363 -3.80 -8.69 -12.28
N MET A 364 -2.97 -7.78 -12.80
CA MET A 364 -2.02 -8.05 -13.86
C MET A 364 -0.60 -7.79 -13.40
N VAL A 365 0.33 -8.60 -13.89
CA VAL A 365 1.76 -8.37 -13.72
C VAL A 365 2.41 -8.13 -15.08
N PHE A 366 3.17 -7.04 -15.15
CA PHE A 366 3.90 -6.60 -16.33
C PHE A 366 5.39 -6.77 -16.13
N VAL A 367 6.09 -7.29 -17.13
CA VAL A 367 7.55 -7.46 -17.09
C VAL A 367 8.13 -7.37 -18.49
N VAL A 368 9.32 -6.78 -18.61
CA VAL A 368 10.10 -6.82 -19.85
C VAL A 368 11.15 -7.92 -19.70
N ASP A 369 11.17 -8.91 -20.60
CA ASP A 369 12.17 -9.98 -20.55
C ASP A 369 13.54 -9.54 -21.08
N GLY A 370 14.55 -10.42 -20.97
CA GLY A 370 15.89 -10.16 -21.48
C GLY A 370 15.96 -10.01 -23.01
N ALA A 371 14.95 -10.50 -23.75
CA ALA A 371 14.86 -10.36 -25.19
C ALA A 371 14.22 -9.02 -25.63
N GLY A 372 13.69 -8.23 -24.69
CA GLY A 372 13.00 -6.98 -24.98
C GLY A 372 11.52 -7.14 -25.33
N VAL A 373 10.89 -8.19 -24.81
CA VAL A 373 9.45 -8.43 -24.93
C VAL A 373 8.76 -7.96 -23.65
N LEU A 374 7.77 -7.08 -23.78
CA LEU A 374 6.86 -6.72 -22.70
C LEU A 374 5.76 -7.77 -22.62
N HIS A 375 5.61 -8.38 -21.46
CA HIS A 375 4.59 -9.37 -21.15
C HIS A 375 3.57 -8.80 -20.16
N ALA A 376 2.31 -9.21 -20.31
CA ALA A 376 1.25 -8.98 -19.34
C ALA A 376 0.60 -10.31 -18.98
N PHE A 377 0.60 -10.68 -17.70
CA PHE A 377 0.01 -11.92 -17.21
C PHE A 377 -1.15 -11.63 -16.26
N ASP A 378 -2.14 -12.52 -16.24
CA ASP A 378 -3.11 -12.57 -15.16
C ASP A 378 -2.45 -13.14 -13.89
N LEU A 379 -2.64 -12.45 -12.77
CA LEU A 379 -2.22 -12.92 -11.45
C LEU A 379 -2.96 -14.18 -11.00
N GLU A 380 -4.21 -14.35 -11.42
CA GLU A 380 -5.05 -15.53 -11.17
C GLU A 380 -5.41 -16.19 -12.50
N PRO A 381 -4.56 -17.06 -13.04
CA PRO A 381 -4.74 -17.68 -14.36
C PRO A 381 -6.04 -18.45 -14.54
N SER A 382 -6.69 -18.85 -13.45
CA SER A 382 -7.95 -19.61 -13.53
C SER A 382 -9.20 -18.74 -13.48
N ARG A 383 -9.04 -17.41 -13.48
CA ARG A 383 -10.13 -16.45 -13.43
C ARG A 383 -10.48 -16.01 -14.84
N ASP A 384 -11.76 -16.17 -15.15
CA ASP A 384 -12.43 -15.54 -16.28
C ASP A 384 -12.61 -14.03 -15.99
N ARG A 385 -11.83 -13.20 -16.67
CA ARG A 385 -11.70 -11.75 -16.43
C ARG A 385 -12.76 -10.97 -17.19
N ASP A 386 -13.09 -11.39 -18.41
CA ASP A 386 -14.05 -10.70 -19.28
C ASP A 386 -15.49 -11.25 -19.16
N GLY A 387 -15.66 -12.38 -18.49
CA GLY A 387 -16.95 -13.00 -18.17
C GLY A 387 -17.52 -13.82 -19.32
N ASP A 388 -16.73 -14.21 -20.30
CA ASP A 388 -17.16 -14.98 -21.46
C ASP A 388 -17.26 -16.51 -21.21
N GLY A 389 -16.85 -16.97 -20.02
CA GLY A 389 -16.83 -18.36 -19.61
C GLY A 389 -15.51 -19.09 -19.89
N ASN A 390 -14.49 -18.41 -20.42
CA ASN A 390 -13.17 -18.94 -20.74
C ASN A 390 -12.07 -18.25 -19.92
N PRO A 391 -11.46 -18.94 -18.93
CA PRO A 391 -10.38 -18.36 -18.13
C PRO A 391 -9.04 -18.11 -18.85
N ASP A 392 -8.88 -18.54 -20.10
CA ASP A 392 -7.66 -18.33 -20.92
C ASP A 392 -7.83 -17.04 -21.72
N GLU A 393 -7.36 -15.93 -21.17
CA GLU A 393 -7.61 -14.58 -21.65
C GLU A 393 -6.54 -14.19 -22.68
N GLY A 394 -6.93 -13.80 -23.89
CA GLY A 394 -5.97 -13.31 -24.89
C GLY A 394 -5.13 -14.42 -25.54
N ILE A 395 -3.89 -14.66 -25.08
CA ILE A 395 -2.99 -15.65 -25.70
C ILE A 395 -3.38 -17.05 -25.21
N PRO A 396 -3.67 -18.02 -26.10
CA PRO A 396 -4.10 -19.34 -25.65
C PRO A 396 -2.93 -20.15 -25.07
N ASP A 397 -2.71 -20.07 -23.77
CA ASP A 397 -1.64 -20.80 -23.08
C ASP A 397 -2.15 -21.65 -21.92
N LEU A 398 -3.12 -21.16 -21.16
CA LEU A 398 -3.74 -21.93 -20.08
C LEU A 398 -4.49 -23.14 -20.66
N SER A 399 -5.23 -22.95 -21.76
CA SER A 399 -5.90 -24.04 -22.48
C SER A 399 -4.92 -25.07 -23.07
N GLN A 400 -3.65 -24.68 -23.25
CA GLN A 400 -2.57 -25.55 -23.72
C GLN A 400 -1.79 -26.23 -22.58
N GLY A 401 -2.20 -26.02 -21.33
CA GLY A 401 -1.65 -26.66 -20.15
C GLY A 401 -0.59 -25.84 -19.40
N ALA A 402 -0.44 -24.54 -19.72
CA ALA A 402 0.33 -23.64 -18.88
C ALA A 402 -0.31 -23.50 -17.48
N LYS A 403 0.47 -23.02 -16.52
CA LYS A 403 0.00 -22.71 -15.15
C LYS A 403 -0.18 -21.20 -14.92
N TYR A 404 0.11 -20.42 -15.94
CA TYR A 404 -0.06 -18.97 -16.01
C TYR A 404 -1.09 -18.69 -17.11
N ASP A 405 -1.43 -17.42 -17.27
CA ASP A 405 -2.29 -16.91 -18.35
C ASP A 405 -1.65 -15.61 -18.85
N GLU A 406 -1.14 -15.59 -20.08
CA GLU A 406 -0.51 -14.43 -20.72
C GLU A 406 -1.54 -13.66 -21.55
N ILE A 407 -2.03 -12.53 -21.03
CA ILE A 407 -3.10 -11.77 -21.68
C ILE A 407 -2.63 -11.18 -23.01
N TRP A 408 -1.45 -10.57 -23.02
CA TRP A 408 -0.86 -9.99 -24.23
C TRP A 408 0.66 -9.80 -24.09
N ARG A 409 1.33 -9.61 -25.23
CA ARG A 409 2.75 -9.26 -25.29
C ARG A 409 3.11 -8.41 -26.49
N ASP A 410 4.18 -7.62 -26.37
CA ASP A 410 4.72 -6.82 -27.48
C ASP A 410 6.26 -6.84 -27.50
N ASN A 411 6.86 -6.94 -28.68
CA ASN A 411 8.32 -6.92 -28.85
C ASN A 411 8.79 -5.49 -29.12
N ILE A 412 9.40 -4.89 -28.10
CA ILE A 412 9.77 -3.47 -28.07
C ILE A 412 11.29 -3.25 -28.10
N GLY A 413 12.07 -4.33 -28.09
CA GLY A 413 13.52 -4.30 -27.91
C GLY A 413 13.92 -3.96 -26.46
N PRO A 414 15.21 -3.73 -26.18
CA PRO A 414 15.65 -3.40 -24.83
C PRO A 414 14.91 -2.16 -24.30
N ALA A 415 14.31 -2.31 -23.12
CA ALA A 415 13.48 -1.29 -22.51
C ALA A 415 13.64 -1.26 -20.98
N SER A 416 13.18 -0.18 -20.36
CA SER A 416 13.11 -0.03 -18.91
C SER A 416 12.15 -1.03 -18.27
N SER A 417 12.15 -1.06 -16.93
CA SER A 417 11.02 -1.63 -16.19
C SER A 417 9.69 -0.94 -16.58
N PRO A 418 8.57 -1.67 -16.58
CA PRO A 418 7.26 -1.09 -16.79
C PRO A 418 6.86 -0.15 -15.64
N THR A 419 6.11 0.89 -15.99
CA THR A 419 5.44 1.80 -15.05
C THR A 419 3.95 1.74 -15.34
N ALA A 420 3.16 1.25 -14.41
CA ALA A 420 1.72 1.08 -14.57
C ALA A 420 0.97 2.14 -13.75
N ALA A 421 -0.08 2.76 -14.30
CA ALA A 421 -0.85 3.77 -13.58
C ALA A 421 -2.25 3.94 -14.16
N TYR A 422 -3.16 4.53 -13.37
CA TYR A 422 -4.41 5.06 -13.88
C TYR A 422 -4.21 6.43 -14.51
N VAL A 423 -4.52 6.54 -15.80
CA VAL A 423 -4.29 7.77 -16.59
C VAL A 423 -5.62 8.44 -16.92
N PRO A 424 -5.83 9.72 -16.58
CA PRO A 424 -7.02 10.45 -16.96
C PRO A 424 -7.03 10.69 -18.47
N ILE A 425 -8.17 10.43 -19.09
CA ILE A 425 -8.40 10.66 -20.53
C ILE A 425 -9.43 11.77 -20.78
N GLY A 426 -9.75 12.55 -19.74
CA GLY A 426 -10.73 13.63 -19.77
C GLY A 426 -12.16 13.14 -19.48
N GLY A 427 -13.04 14.08 -19.07
CA GLY A 427 -14.43 13.76 -18.70
C GLY A 427 -14.56 12.83 -17.48
N GLY A 428 -13.49 12.75 -16.65
CA GLY A 428 -13.33 11.84 -15.51
C GLY A 428 -13.40 10.36 -15.82
N ALA A 429 -13.05 9.98 -17.04
CA ALA A 429 -12.65 8.61 -17.31
C ALA A 429 -11.13 8.48 -17.08
N CYS A 430 -10.72 7.35 -16.51
CA CYS A 430 -9.33 6.93 -16.46
C CYS A 430 -9.17 5.56 -17.11
N VAL A 431 -8.01 5.33 -17.70
CA VAL A 431 -7.62 4.03 -18.26
C VAL A 431 -6.40 3.52 -17.52
N PRO A 432 -6.38 2.23 -17.13
CA PRO A 432 -5.14 1.64 -16.64
C PRO A 432 -4.18 1.54 -17.82
N ALA A 433 -2.99 2.10 -17.65
CA ALA A 433 -1.97 2.16 -18.68
C ALA A 433 -0.65 1.61 -18.18
N VAL A 434 0.14 1.08 -19.11
CA VAL A 434 1.52 0.65 -18.87
C VAL A 434 2.46 1.44 -19.78
N PHE A 435 3.52 1.96 -19.18
CA PHE A 435 4.56 2.76 -19.83
C PHE A 435 5.91 2.06 -19.77
N VAL A 436 6.63 2.09 -20.88
CA VAL A 436 8.00 1.57 -20.98
C VAL A 436 8.85 2.55 -21.77
N THR A 437 10.07 2.82 -21.28
CA THR A 437 11.07 3.59 -22.04
C THR A 437 11.92 2.62 -22.85
N THR A 438 11.99 2.80 -24.16
CA THR A 438 12.84 1.99 -25.04
C THR A 438 14.25 2.56 -25.16
N LEU A 439 15.20 1.72 -25.60
CA LEU A 439 16.59 2.12 -25.84
C LEU A 439 16.74 3.31 -26.79
N ASP A 440 15.85 3.45 -27.78
CA ASP A 440 15.84 4.57 -28.73
C ASP A 440 15.25 5.87 -28.18
N GLY A 441 14.91 5.92 -26.88
CA GLY A 441 14.46 7.12 -26.19
C GLY A 441 12.97 7.40 -26.33
N LYS A 442 12.14 6.39 -26.64
CA LYS A 442 10.68 6.56 -26.73
C LYS A 442 10.03 6.00 -25.48
N VAL A 443 9.08 6.74 -24.91
CA VAL A 443 8.15 6.17 -23.94
C VAL A 443 6.94 5.67 -24.71
N ILE A 444 6.66 4.37 -24.66
CA ILE A 444 5.49 3.77 -25.28
C ILE A 444 4.42 3.56 -24.22
N ALA A 445 3.17 3.95 -24.52
CA ALA A 445 2.00 3.74 -23.67
C ALA A 445 1.09 2.66 -24.24
N TYR A 446 0.65 1.74 -23.39
CA TYR A 446 -0.29 0.66 -23.69
C TYR A 446 -1.53 0.78 -22.80
N ASP A 447 -2.69 0.38 -23.33
CA ASP A 447 -3.80 -0.05 -22.47
C ASP A 447 -3.36 -1.30 -21.70
N ALA A 448 -3.42 -1.24 -20.37
CA ALA A 448 -2.96 -2.34 -19.54
C ALA A 448 -3.74 -3.63 -19.80
N ARG A 449 -5.03 -3.54 -20.14
CA ARG A 449 -5.93 -4.70 -20.26
C ARG A 449 -5.82 -5.37 -21.61
N THR A 450 -5.81 -4.57 -22.68
CA THR A 450 -5.92 -5.08 -24.05
C THR A 450 -4.58 -5.17 -24.77
N GLY A 451 -3.52 -4.56 -24.23
CA GLY A 451 -2.24 -4.41 -24.94
C GLY A 451 -2.32 -3.45 -26.12
N GLU A 452 -3.42 -2.71 -26.27
CA GLU A 452 -3.55 -1.73 -27.36
C GLU A 452 -2.54 -0.60 -27.15
N ARG A 453 -1.60 -0.46 -28.09
CA ARG A 453 -0.64 0.63 -28.09
C ARG A 453 -1.34 1.96 -28.37
N LYS A 454 -1.36 2.88 -27.40
CA LYS A 454 -2.03 4.19 -27.52
C LYS A 454 -1.17 5.23 -28.23
N GLY A 455 0.11 5.35 -27.87
CA GLY A 455 0.97 6.40 -28.42
C GLY A 455 2.38 6.45 -27.82
N THR A 456 3.13 7.47 -28.21
CA THR A 456 4.49 7.78 -27.70
C THR A 456 4.49 9.14 -27.02
N PRO A 457 4.07 9.24 -25.74
CA PRO A 457 3.93 10.52 -25.04
C PRO A 457 5.24 11.32 -24.93
N ILE A 458 6.39 10.63 -24.81
CA ILE A 458 7.70 11.25 -24.67
C ILE A 458 8.65 10.66 -25.72
N THR A 459 9.46 11.53 -26.33
CA THR A 459 10.59 11.14 -27.19
C THR A 459 11.83 11.96 -26.81
N CYS A 460 12.93 11.28 -26.52
CA CYS A 460 14.25 11.85 -26.28
C CYS A 460 15.30 11.20 -27.22
N GLY A 461 16.58 11.51 -27.00
CA GLY A 461 17.67 10.83 -27.70
C GLY A 461 17.88 9.38 -27.24
N PRO A 462 18.59 8.55 -28.02
CA PRO A 462 18.87 7.16 -27.67
C PRO A 462 19.80 7.06 -26.45
N PHE A 463 19.49 6.15 -25.54
CA PHE A 463 20.34 5.87 -24.38
C PHE A 463 21.65 5.22 -24.82
N GLN A 464 22.75 5.64 -24.19
CA GLN A 464 24.09 5.14 -24.45
C GLN A 464 24.57 4.27 -23.27
N PRO A 465 25.50 3.34 -23.48
CA PRO A 465 26.09 2.57 -22.38
C PRO A 465 26.72 3.47 -21.31
N ASP A 466 26.53 3.09 -20.05
CA ASP A 466 27.04 3.84 -18.89
C ASP A 466 28.57 3.76 -18.80
N ASP A 467 29.15 2.69 -19.32
CA ASP A 467 30.58 2.43 -19.47
C ASP A 467 30.80 1.57 -20.74
N PRO A 468 31.58 2.05 -21.73
CA PRO A 468 31.89 1.32 -22.97
C PRO A 468 32.56 -0.05 -22.75
N SER A 469 33.21 -0.26 -21.60
CA SER A 469 33.96 -1.49 -21.29
C SER A 469 33.09 -2.60 -20.68
N THR A 470 31.98 -2.25 -20.04
CA THR A 470 31.04 -3.21 -19.44
C THR A 470 29.82 -3.47 -20.33
N GLY A 471 29.51 -2.56 -21.26
CA GLY A 471 28.35 -2.66 -22.15
C GLY A 471 26.99 -2.54 -21.44
N LYS A 472 26.99 -2.21 -20.14
CA LYS A 472 25.76 -2.04 -19.35
C LYS A 472 25.04 -0.76 -19.77
N ILE A 473 23.75 -0.88 -20.09
CA ILE A 473 22.88 0.25 -20.44
C ILE A 473 21.77 0.33 -19.39
N ASN A 474 21.71 1.43 -18.63
CA ASN A 474 20.57 1.71 -17.77
C ASN A 474 19.54 2.55 -18.55
N ILE A 475 18.35 1.98 -18.76
CA ILE A 475 17.21 2.69 -19.34
C ILE A 475 16.28 3.05 -18.18
N PRO A 476 16.20 4.32 -17.76
CA PRO A 476 15.36 4.73 -16.64
C PRO A 476 13.88 4.55 -16.99
N PRO A 477 13.08 3.90 -16.13
CA PRO A 477 11.64 3.91 -16.27
C PRO A 477 11.06 5.33 -16.15
N PRO A 478 9.96 5.63 -16.86
CA PRO A 478 9.26 6.89 -16.66
C PRO A 478 8.57 6.87 -15.28
N VAL A 479 8.16 8.03 -14.79
CA VAL A 479 7.41 8.15 -13.53
C VAL A 479 6.13 8.91 -13.77
N TYR A 480 5.01 8.36 -13.34
CA TYR A 480 3.70 8.97 -13.46
C TYR A 480 3.25 9.52 -12.10
N MET A 481 2.87 10.80 -12.06
CA MET A 481 2.25 11.41 -10.87
C MET A 481 1.32 12.55 -11.30
N ASP A 482 0.12 12.59 -10.72
CA ASP A 482 -0.85 13.69 -10.85
C ASP A 482 -1.15 14.13 -12.29
N GLY A 483 -1.38 13.16 -13.19
CA GLY A 483 -1.70 13.45 -14.59
C GLY A 483 -0.48 13.70 -15.49
N VAL A 484 0.74 13.70 -14.95
CA VAL A 484 1.95 14.01 -15.71
C VAL A 484 2.93 12.83 -15.65
N LEU A 485 3.43 12.46 -16.83
CA LEU A 485 4.50 11.47 -17.00
C LEU A 485 5.84 12.19 -17.11
N TYR A 486 6.87 11.70 -16.42
CA TYR A 486 8.21 12.28 -16.35
C TYR A 486 9.27 11.27 -16.75
N LEU A 487 10.32 11.71 -17.43
CA LEU A 487 11.49 10.89 -17.79
C LEU A 487 12.78 11.70 -17.72
N GLY A 488 13.79 11.19 -17.03
CA GLY A 488 15.17 11.67 -17.19
C GLY A 488 15.79 11.06 -18.45
N GLY A 489 15.92 11.83 -19.53
CA GLY A 489 16.36 11.32 -20.84
C GLY A 489 17.63 12.01 -21.37
N PRO A 490 18.37 11.39 -22.31
CA PRO A 490 19.57 11.99 -22.89
C PRO A 490 19.27 13.30 -23.61
N SER A 491 20.16 14.27 -23.48
CA SER A 491 20.11 15.52 -24.27
C SER A 491 20.98 15.41 -25.54
N GLU A 492 20.96 16.42 -26.40
CA GLU A 492 21.86 16.51 -27.57
C GLU A 492 23.35 16.63 -27.20
N ILE A 493 23.68 16.94 -25.95
CA ILE A 493 25.05 17.00 -25.45
C ILE A 493 25.41 15.65 -24.84
N ALA A 494 26.46 15.02 -25.35
CA ALA A 494 26.96 13.74 -24.83
C ALA A 494 27.18 13.81 -23.30
N THR A 495 26.84 12.74 -22.58
CA THR A 495 26.96 12.61 -21.11
C THR A 495 26.02 13.48 -20.27
N SER A 496 25.03 14.13 -20.88
CA SER A 496 24.04 14.97 -20.18
C SER A 496 22.60 14.53 -20.37
N CYS A 497 21.71 14.98 -19.48
CA CYS A 497 20.28 14.67 -19.55
C CYS A 497 19.37 15.91 -19.47
N ARG A 498 18.09 15.68 -19.75
CA ARG A 498 16.97 16.59 -19.50
C ARG A 498 15.86 15.84 -18.80
N LEU A 499 15.03 16.60 -18.09
CA LEU A 499 13.69 16.16 -17.74
C LEU A 499 12.79 16.33 -18.97
N TYR A 500 12.17 15.24 -19.41
CA TYR A 500 11.06 15.25 -20.35
C TYR A 500 9.78 14.97 -19.60
N ALA A 501 8.69 15.60 -20.01
CA ALA A 501 7.40 15.37 -19.41
C ALA A 501 6.25 15.49 -20.40
N TYR A 502 5.16 14.78 -20.10
CA TYR A 502 3.92 14.81 -20.85
C TYR A 502 2.74 14.93 -19.89
N ASP A 503 1.99 16.02 -20.02
CA ASP A 503 0.80 16.32 -19.24
C ASP A 503 -0.44 15.77 -19.97
N TYR A 504 -1.07 14.74 -19.42
CA TYR A 504 -2.24 14.09 -20.01
C TYR A 504 -3.50 14.95 -19.92
N LEU A 505 -3.60 15.82 -18.91
CA LEU A 505 -4.76 16.69 -18.70
C LEU A 505 -4.76 17.83 -19.72
N ARG A 506 -3.57 18.36 -20.02
CA ARG A 506 -3.39 19.44 -20.99
C ARG A 506 -3.07 18.93 -22.40
N ASN A 507 -2.75 17.65 -22.55
CA ASN A 507 -2.27 17.04 -23.79
C ASN A 507 -1.05 17.79 -24.36
N THR A 508 -0.07 18.08 -23.50
CA THR A 508 1.14 18.85 -23.87
C THR A 508 2.41 18.19 -23.38
N ALA A 509 3.41 18.10 -24.26
CA ALA A 509 4.76 17.71 -23.89
C ALA A 509 5.64 18.92 -23.59
N TRP A 510 6.54 18.81 -22.62
CA TRP A 510 7.56 19.82 -22.34
C TRP A 510 8.87 19.16 -21.89
N GLN A 511 9.95 19.92 -21.93
CA GLN A 511 11.26 19.45 -21.49
C GLN A 511 11.98 20.55 -20.71
N PHE A 512 12.83 20.15 -19.79
CA PHE A 512 13.54 21.02 -18.90
C PHE A 512 14.97 20.52 -18.58
N PRO A 513 16.04 21.31 -18.78
CA PRO A 513 16.08 22.59 -19.49
C PRO A 513 15.59 22.49 -20.93
N ARG A 514 15.09 23.61 -21.48
CA ARG A 514 14.64 23.65 -22.87
C ARG A 514 15.80 23.39 -23.84
N GLN A 515 15.48 22.81 -25.00
CA GLN A 515 16.44 22.65 -26.10
C GLN A 515 17.12 23.96 -26.51
N GLY A 516 18.44 23.88 -26.68
CA GLY A 516 19.30 25.03 -27.00
C GLY A 516 19.80 25.83 -25.79
N VAL A 517 19.32 25.55 -24.57
CA VAL A 517 19.88 26.15 -23.35
C VAL A 517 21.09 25.34 -22.90
N THR A 518 22.27 25.96 -22.87
CA THR A 518 23.55 25.32 -22.46
C THR A 518 23.97 25.65 -21.03
N SER A 519 23.25 26.53 -20.34
CA SER A 519 23.36 26.77 -18.89
C SER A 519 22.46 25.80 -18.11
N ASN A 520 22.91 25.26 -16.98
CA ASN A 520 22.18 24.27 -16.14
C ASN A 520 22.05 22.86 -16.76
N ILE A 521 23.07 22.41 -17.48
CA ILE A 521 23.11 21.04 -18.02
C ILE A 521 23.22 20.04 -16.87
N PHE A 522 22.31 19.07 -16.85
CA PHE A 522 22.33 17.95 -15.93
C PHE A 522 23.27 16.86 -16.43
N GLY A 523 24.03 16.20 -15.55
CA GLY A 523 24.73 14.97 -15.94
C GLY A 523 23.74 13.86 -16.27
N ALA A 524 24.19 12.78 -16.92
CA ALA A 524 23.34 11.65 -17.30
C ALA A 524 22.46 11.16 -16.13
N ALA A 525 21.17 10.94 -16.41
CA ALA A 525 20.24 10.29 -15.47
C ALA A 525 20.38 8.78 -15.62
N LEU A 526 20.71 8.09 -14.53
CA LEU A 526 20.89 6.62 -14.51
C LEU A 526 19.71 5.86 -13.92
N SER A 527 18.76 6.57 -13.36
CA SER A 527 17.61 6.00 -12.66
C SER A 527 16.42 6.96 -12.77
N SER A 528 15.23 6.46 -12.44
CA SER A 528 14.01 7.24 -12.46
C SER A 528 14.07 8.40 -11.47
N PRO A 529 13.47 9.56 -11.80
CA PRO A 529 13.28 10.62 -10.83
C PRO A 529 12.32 10.19 -9.71
N THR A 530 12.37 10.90 -8.59
CA THR A 530 11.41 10.76 -7.48
C THR A 530 10.57 12.02 -7.44
N VAL A 531 9.24 11.92 -7.44
CA VAL A 531 8.34 13.07 -7.39
C VAL A 531 7.33 12.92 -6.26
N GLY A 532 7.08 14.01 -5.55
CA GLY A 532 6.22 14.00 -4.36
C GLY A 532 5.96 15.40 -3.81
N TYR A 533 5.15 15.48 -2.77
CA TYR A 533 4.87 16.72 -2.05
C TYR A 533 5.72 16.83 -0.79
N PHE A 534 6.47 17.92 -0.66
CA PHE A 534 7.40 18.16 0.44
C PHE A 534 7.03 19.45 1.16
N ARG A 535 6.96 19.39 2.50
CA ARG A 535 6.71 20.60 3.29
C ARG A 535 7.99 21.40 3.42
N ASN A 536 7.87 22.70 3.16
CA ASN A 536 8.91 23.66 3.46
C ASN A 536 8.81 24.07 4.93
N SER A 537 9.81 23.67 5.72
CA SER A 537 9.86 23.94 7.16
C SER A 537 10.00 25.43 7.53
N THR A 538 10.42 26.28 6.58
CA THR A 538 10.64 27.71 6.81
C THR A 538 9.39 28.54 6.53
N THR A 539 8.71 28.30 5.41
CA THR A 539 7.53 29.07 4.97
C THR A 539 6.22 28.41 5.37
N GLY A 540 6.23 27.11 5.69
CA GLY A 540 5.03 26.31 5.90
C GLY A 540 4.32 25.91 4.60
N SER A 541 4.82 26.31 3.43
CA SER A 541 4.31 25.90 2.12
C SER A 541 4.51 24.41 1.87
N VAL A 542 3.73 23.87 0.94
CA VAL A 542 3.88 22.52 0.43
C VAL A 542 4.26 22.61 -1.03
N GLU A 543 5.30 21.92 -1.42
CA GLU A 543 5.90 22.03 -2.75
C GLU A 543 5.88 20.65 -3.40
N GLN A 544 5.29 20.55 -4.59
CA GLN A 544 5.47 19.37 -5.43
C GLN A 544 6.84 19.49 -6.10
N VAL A 545 7.72 18.53 -5.82
CA VAL A 545 9.12 18.55 -6.24
C VAL A 545 9.45 17.27 -6.97
N LEU A 546 10.15 17.41 -8.09
CA LEU A 546 10.80 16.31 -8.78
C LEU A 546 12.31 16.32 -8.48
N TYR A 547 12.81 15.22 -7.94
CA TYR A 547 14.21 14.95 -7.67
C TYR A 547 14.79 14.08 -8.79
N LEU A 548 15.64 14.68 -9.63
CA LEU A 548 16.30 13.99 -10.73
C LEU A 548 17.74 13.60 -10.33
N PRO A 549 18.02 12.32 -10.05
CA PRO A 549 19.37 11.84 -9.73
C PRO A 549 20.25 11.85 -10.98
N THR A 550 21.48 12.39 -10.86
CA THR A 550 22.39 12.54 -12.00
C THR A 550 23.82 12.17 -11.66
N ARG A 551 24.51 11.60 -12.65
CA ARG A 551 25.97 11.44 -12.62
C ARG A 551 26.70 12.77 -12.68
N GLY A 552 27.96 12.77 -12.26
CA GLY A 552 28.85 13.90 -12.50
C GLY A 552 29.28 13.95 -13.97
N LEU A 553 29.69 15.14 -14.40
CA LEU A 553 30.35 15.34 -15.68
C LEU A 553 31.86 15.16 -15.42
N PRO A 554 32.51 14.11 -15.96
CA PRO A 554 33.93 13.86 -15.70
C PRO A 554 34.77 15.09 -15.98
N ASN A 555 35.64 15.44 -15.02
CA ASN A 555 36.49 16.62 -15.06
C ASN A 555 35.80 17.99 -15.05
N GLN A 556 34.48 18.05 -14.92
CA GLN A 556 33.71 19.30 -14.90
C GLN A 556 32.94 19.51 -13.59
N ALA A 557 32.18 18.52 -13.12
CA ALA A 557 31.37 18.63 -11.90
C ALA A 557 30.99 17.25 -11.34
N ASP A 558 30.89 17.14 -10.01
CA ASP A 558 30.34 15.94 -9.36
C ASP A 558 28.84 15.78 -9.61
N GLY A 559 28.32 14.57 -9.43
CA GLY A 559 26.91 14.21 -9.52
C GLY A 559 26.07 14.73 -8.36
N GLY A 560 24.77 14.45 -8.39
CA GLY A 560 23.84 14.98 -7.40
C GLY A 560 22.38 14.92 -7.83
N ILE A 561 21.52 15.45 -6.96
CA ILE A 561 20.08 15.50 -7.14
C ILE A 561 19.67 16.91 -7.58
N ASN A 562 19.07 17.00 -8.76
CA ASN A 562 18.49 18.24 -9.25
C ASN A 562 17.06 18.33 -8.73
N CYS A 563 16.77 19.39 -7.98
CA CYS A 563 15.49 19.61 -7.31
C CYS A 563 14.67 20.57 -8.15
N ILE A 564 13.60 20.07 -8.77
CA ILE A 564 12.81 20.79 -9.76
C ILE A 564 11.41 21.00 -9.16
N PRO A 565 11.09 22.20 -8.66
CA PRO A 565 9.76 22.47 -8.14
C PRO A 565 8.76 22.60 -9.29
N LEU A 566 7.59 21.99 -9.13
CA LEU A 566 6.54 21.89 -10.15
C LEU A 566 5.32 22.71 -9.76
N LYS A 567 4.85 22.56 -8.52
CA LYS A 567 3.69 23.26 -7.95
C LYS A 567 3.99 23.66 -6.52
N VAL A 568 3.37 24.74 -6.07
CA VAL A 568 3.53 25.25 -4.71
C VAL A 568 2.16 25.57 -4.15
N PHE A 569 1.93 25.20 -2.90
CA PHE A 569 0.68 25.39 -2.19
C PHE A 569 0.93 26.10 -0.86
N LYS A 570 -0.01 26.97 -0.50
CA LYS A 570 -0.06 27.74 0.75
C LYS A 570 1.21 28.54 0.99
N GLU A 571 1.79 29.13 -0.05
CA GLU A 571 2.98 29.95 0.12
C GLU A 571 2.62 31.36 0.58
N PRO A 572 3.13 31.83 1.73
CA PRO A 572 3.07 33.24 2.10
C PRO A 572 3.92 34.07 1.13
N LEU A 573 3.30 35.02 0.44
CA LEU A 573 3.96 35.86 -0.54
C LEU A 573 4.66 37.05 0.13
N ARG A 574 5.84 37.40 -0.38
CA ARG A 574 6.56 38.59 0.08
C ARG A 574 6.10 39.82 -0.69
N ARG A 575 5.49 40.79 0.00
CA ARG A 575 5.18 42.09 -0.61
C ARG A 575 6.48 42.84 -0.97
N THR A 576 6.66 43.18 -2.24
CA THR A 576 7.86 43.88 -2.75
C THR A 576 7.60 45.35 -3.09
N ALA A 577 6.36 45.69 -3.45
CA ALA A 577 5.89 47.06 -3.59
C ALA A 577 4.36 47.10 -3.39
N LEU A 578 3.76 48.29 -3.53
CA LEU A 578 2.30 48.43 -3.60
C LEU A 578 1.75 47.50 -4.70
N ASN A 579 0.75 46.68 -4.38
CA ASN A 579 0.11 45.72 -5.28
C ASN A 579 1.02 44.62 -5.87
N ARG A 580 2.25 44.43 -5.38
CA ARG A 580 3.23 43.47 -5.94
C ARG A 580 3.69 42.46 -4.89
N TYR A 581 3.47 41.19 -5.17
CA TYR A 581 3.69 40.08 -4.24
C TYR A 581 4.57 39.01 -4.90
N GLN A 582 5.74 38.74 -4.31
CA GLN A 582 6.77 37.88 -4.87
C GLN A 582 6.77 36.50 -4.22
N ILE A 583 6.96 35.46 -5.04
CA ILE A 583 7.16 34.07 -4.59
C ILE A 583 8.60 33.82 -4.12
N SER A 584 8.83 32.78 -3.32
CA SER A 584 10.16 32.40 -2.82
C SER A 584 11.12 31.98 -3.92
N PHE A 585 10.60 31.45 -5.03
CA PHE A 585 11.38 31.13 -6.22
C PHE A 585 11.57 32.37 -7.09
N THR A 586 12.41 33.29 -6.62
CA THR A 586 12.58 34.61 -7.28
C THR A 586 13.11 34.51 -8.71
N THR A 587 13.73 33.38 -9.07
CA THR A 587 14.21 33.06 -10.42
C THR A 587 13.40 31.95 -11.09
N ALA A 588 12.14 31.75 -10.70
CA ALA A 588 11.20 30.95 -11.47
C ALA A 588 10.18 31.86 -12.17
N ALA A 589 9.44 31.30 -13.12
CA ALA A 589 8.24 31.93 -13.66
C ALA A 589 7.01 31.23 -13.08
N ILE A 590 6.05 32.03 -12.61
CA ILE A 590 4.68 31.57 -12.37
C ILE A 590 4.07 31.28 -13.74
N ARG A 591 3.30 30.20 -13.85
CA ARG A 591 2.51 29.93 -15.04
C ARG A 591 1.39 30.96 -15.18
N ASP A 592 1.43 31.75 -16.25
CA ASP A 592 0.47 32.82 -16.51
C ASP A 592 -0.83 32.27 -17.14
N ASP A 593 -1.52 31.44 -16.36
CA ASP A 593 -2.85 30.89 -16.66
C ASP A 593 -3.67 30.94 -15.36
N PRO A 594 -4.79 31.71 -15.30
CA PRO A 594 -5.63 31.80 -14.11
C PRO A 594 -6.15 30.46 -13.58
N ALA A 595 -6.17 29.40 -14.39
CA ALA A 595 -6.51 28.05 -13.91
C ALA A 595 -5.38 27.36 -13.11
N THR A 596 -4.20 27.99 -13.03
CA THR A 596 -2.98 27.39 -12.49
C THR A 596 -2.43 28.12 -11.27
N TYR A 597 -3.11 29.15 -10.80
CA TYR A 597 -2.83 29.81 -9.53
C TYR A 597 -4.10 30.28 -8.84
N GLU A 598 -4.07 30.30 -7.51
CA GLU A 598 -5.11 30.88 -6.68
C GLU A 598 -4.44 31.69 -5.57
N LEU A 599 -4.94 32.90 -5.34
CA LEU A 599 -4.45 33.76 -4.28
C LEU A 599 -5.52 33.89 -3.20
N TYR A 600 -5.04 34.04 -1.98
CA TYR A 600 -5.85 34.18 -0.79
C TYR A 600 -5.29 35.31 0.06
N TYR A 601 -6.16 35.99 0.79
CA TYR A 601 -5.73 36.81 1.92
C TYR A 601 -6.22 36.18 3.22
N MET A 602 -5.45 36.35 4.28
CA MET A 602 -5.87 36.00 5.62
C MET A 602 -6.52 37.21 6.29
N ASP A 603 -7.76 37.07 6.74
CA ASP A 603 -8.45 38.13 7.45
C ASP A 603 -7.99 38.25 8.92
N GLN A 604 -8.54 39.24 9.65
CA GLN A 604 -8.19 39.49 11.05
C GLN A 604 -8.59 38.36 12.01
N ASN A 605 -9.45 37.43 11.57
CA ASN A 605 -9.90 36.26 12.33
C ASN A 605 -9.13 34.99 11.94
N GLY A 606 -8.12 35.10 11.06
CA GLY A 606 -7.35 33.96 10.57
C GLY A 606 -8.05 33.15 9.47
N VAL A 607 -9.14 33.66 8.89
CA VAL A 607 -9.87 33.00 7.81
C VAL A 607 -9.21 33.32 6.47
N LEU A 608 -8.86 32.26 5.72
CA LEU A 608 -8.40 32.37 4.34
C LEU A 608 -9.58 32.67 3.41
N THR A 609 -9.53 33.81 2.73
CA THR A 609 -10.51 34.23 1.72
C THR A 609 -9.85 34.27 0.35
N ARG A 610 -10.44 33.57 -0.63
CA ARG A 610 -9.94 33.57 -2.01
C ARG A 610 -10.11 34.95 -2.66
N ILE A 611 -9.09 35.39 -3.36
CA ILE A 611 -9.07 36.60 -4.19
C ILE A 611 -9.63 36.24 -5.57
N ASP A 612 -10.49 37.11 -6.11
CA ASP A 612 -11.05 36.95 -7.45
C ASP A 612 -9.94 36.97 -8.52
N ASP A 613 -9.92 35.96 -9.39
CA ASP A 613 -8.88 35.80 -10.42
C ASP A 613 -8.78 37.03 -11.34
N SER A 614 -9.88 37.76 -11.55
CA SER A 614 -9.89 38.98 -12.37
C SER A 614 -9.16 40.17 -11.74
N ALA A 615 -8.76 40.06 -10.48
CA ALA A 615 -7.96 41.05 -9.76
C ALA A 615 -6.47 40.68 -9.69
N VAL A 616 -6.05 39.52 -10.23
CA VAL A 616 -4.68 39.01 -10.16
C VAL A 616 -4.10 38.85 -11.56
N THR A 617 -2.86 39.27 -11.76
CA THR A 617 -2.08 38.96 -12.97
C THR A 617 -0.64 38.61 -12.61
N VAL A 618 0.06 37.90 -13.50
CA VAL A 618 1.51 37.67 -13.37
C VAL A 618 2.25 38.84 -14.03
N ASP A 619 3.30 39.35 -13.39
CA ASP A 619 4.10 40.42 -13.98
C ASP A 619 4.90 39.95 -15.21
N PRO A 620 4.71 40.56 -16.39
CA PRO A 620 5.35 40.10 -17.64
C PRO A 620 6.86 40.38 -17.74
N MET A 621 7.39 41.26 -16.88
CA MET A 621 8.80 41.63 -16.79
C MET A 621 9.52 40.88 -15.67
N THR A 622 8.82 40.52 -14.61
CA THR A 622 9.34 39.73 -13.48
C THR A 622 8.34 38.63 -13.13
N PRO A 623 8.32 37.51 -13.89
CA PRO A 623 7.28 36.49 -13.80
C PRO A 623 7.28 35.70 -12.47
N SER A 624 8.12 36.06 -11.49
CA SER A 624 8.03 35.61 -10.10
C SER A 624 7.17 36.52 -9.20
N ILE A 625 6.43 37.46 -9.78
CA ILE A 625 5.62 38.44 -9.05
C ILE A 625 4.16 38.37 -9.52
N PHE A 626 3.25 38.26 -8.56
CA PHE A 626 1.84 38.56 -8.74
C PHE A 626 1.59 40.07 -8.60
N VAL A 627 0.79 40.62 -9.50
CA VAL A 627 0.24 41.98 -9.43
C VAL A 627 -1.23 41.86 -9.06
N VAL A 628 -1.62 42.48 -7.94
CA VAL A 628 -2.98 42.36 -7.37
C VAL A 628 -3.65 43.73 -7.31
N ASP A 629 -4.81 43.88 -7.94
CA ASP A 629 -5.64 45.08 -7.81
C ASP A 629 -6.37 45.05 -6.45
N GLU A 630 -5.70 45.56 -5.42
CA GLU A 630 -6.20 45.62 -4.04
C GLU A 630 -7.57 46.33 -3.93
N SER A 631 -7.86 47.28 -4.83
CA SER A 631 -9.12 48.05 -4.82
C SER A 631 -10.32 47.25 -5.34
N ARG A 632 -10.07 46.38 -6.32
CA ARG A 632 -11.07 45.50 -6.93
C ARG A 632 -11.26 44.21 -6.13
N ALA A 633 -10.21 43.75 -5.43
CA ALA A 633 -10.19 42.51 -4.67
C ALA A 633 -10.79 42.60 -3.25
N GLY A 634 -11.09 43.82 -2.77
CA GLY A 634 -11.65 44.01 -1.42
C GLY A 634 -10.70 43.57 -0.29
N ILE A 635 -9.39 43.57 -0.55
CA ILE A 635 -8.38 43.06 0.38
C ILE A 635 -8.17 44.08 1.52
N PRO A 636 -8.19 43.67 2.80
CA PRO A 636 -7.88 44.56 3.91
C PRO A 636 -6.47 45.18 3.77
N PRO A 637 -6.28 46.49 4.05
CA PRO A 637 -4.98 47.12 3.94
C PRO A 637 -3.92 46.41 4.79
N GLY A 638 -2.86 45.94 4.14
CA GLY A 638 -1.73 45.26 4.82
C GLY A 638 -1.95 43.77 5.12
N ALA A 639 -2.98 43.14 4.57
CA ALA A 639 -3.17 41.69 4.67
C ALA A 639 -2.00 40.92 4.02
N ASP A 640 -1.58 39.84 4.67
CA ASP A 640 -0.65 38.88 4.08
C ASP A 640 -1.37 38.06 3.03
N LEU A 641 -0.71 37.89 1.87
CA LEU A 641 -1.23 37.07 0.78
C LEU A 641 -0.58 35.69 0.79
N ILE A 642 -1.38 34.70 0.48
CA ILE A 642 -0.99 33.30 0.35
C ILE A 642 -1.35 32.85 -1.07
N ALA A 643 -0.51 32.06 -1.71
CA ALA A 643 -0.78 31.55 -3.04
C ALA A 643 -0.56 30.04 -3.18
N ASP A 644 -1.41 29.45 -4.00
CA ASP A 644 -1.19 28.18 -4.68
C ASP A 644 -0.85 28.51 -6.14
N TYR A 645 0.19 27.92 -6.72
CA TYR A 645 0.58 28.20 -8.11
C TYR A 645 1.43 27.10 -8.75
N GLU A 646 1.36 26.98 -10.08
CA GLU A 646 2.26 26.15 -10.88
C GLU A 646 3.48 26.95 -11.37
N ILE A 647 4.62 26.28 -11.43
CA ILE A 647 5.86 26.85 -12.00
C ILE A 647 5.91 26.57 -13.50
N ASP A 648 6.17 27.61 -14.29
CA ASP A 648 6.40 27.50 -15.73
C ASP A 648 7.87 27.21 -16.03
N LEU A 649 8.18 25.92 -16.14
CA LEU A 649 9.50 25.42 -16.54
C LEU A 649 9.82 25.64 -18.04
N THR A 650 8.87 26.16 -18.84
CA THR A 650 9.03 26.39 -20.28
C THR A 650 9.41 27.83 -20.63
N ASN A 651 9.36 28.74 -19.64
CA ASN A 651 9.61 30.17 -19.84
C ASN A 651 11.08 30.48 -20.13
N LEU A 652 11.35 31.08 -21.30
CA LEU A 652 12.71 31.41 -21.75
C LEU A 652 13.35 32.61 -21.04
N ARG A 653 12.56 33.47 -20.37
CA ARG A 653 13.06 34.72 -19.77
C ARG A 653 13.79 34.49 -18.46
N VAL A 654 13.72 33.28 -17.91
CA VAL A 654 14.25 32.96 -16.59
C VAL A 654 15.29 31.85 -16.72
N GLY A 655 16.56 32.22 -16.82
CA GLY A 655 17.68 31.34 -17.17
C GLY A 655 18.15 30.35 -16.10
N GLY A 656 17.41 30.15 -15.01
CA GLY A 656 17.76 29.17 -13.98
C GLY A 656 16.86 29.25 -12.76
N TYR A 657 16.42 28.11 -12.25
CA TYR A 657 15.64 27.99 -11.02
C TYR A 657 16.60 28.08 -9.84
N SER A 658 16.25 28.84 -8.81
CA SER A 658 17.14 29.13 -7.67
C SER A 658 17.26 27.98 -6.66
N ARG A 659 16.75 26.78 -6.97
CA ARG A 659 16.95 25.63 -6.08
C ARG A 659 18.35 25.09 -6.25
N GLN A 660 19.10 25.10 -5.15
CA GLN A 660 20.42 24.54 -5.07
C GLN A 660 20.33 23.03 -5.27
N ARG A 661 21.01 22.55 -6.30
CA ARG A 661 21.30 21.13 -6.49
C ARG A 661 21.88 20.54 -5.20
N ILE A 662 21.51 19.32 -4.85
CA ILE A 662 22.10 18.58 -3.74
C ILE A 662 23.31 17.79 -4.29
N PRO A 663 24.55 18.28 -4.15
CA PRO A 663 25.70 17.60 -4.72
C PRO A 663 26.06 16.37 -3.88
N VAL A 664 26.57 15.33 -4.54
CA VAL A 664 27.32 14.27 -3.86
C VAL A 664 28.67 14.82 -3.45
N HIS A 665 29.09 14.59 -2.20
CA HIS A 665 30.43 14.93 -1.75
C HIS A 665 31.46 13.94 -2.28
N THR A 666 32.57 14.45 -2.81
CA THR A 666 33.63 13.65 -3.43
C THR A 666 35.02 14.09 -2.97
N PRO A 667 36.02 13.19 -3.06
CA PRO A 667 37.42 13.56 -2.95
C PRO A 667 37.79 14.65 -3.97
N ARG A 668 38.37 15.77 -3.54
CA ARG A 668 39.06 16.72 -4.42
C ARG A 668 40.57 16.48 -4.29
N PRO A 669 41.26 15.94 -5.32
CA PRO A 669 42.71 15.91 -5.28
C PRO A 669 43.25 17.34 -5.20
N THR A 670 44.36 17.56 -4.48
CA THR A 670 45.00 18.87 -4.39
C THR A 670 45.43 19.34 -5.79
N GLY A 671 44.62 20.19 -6.43
CA GLY A 671 44.81 20.62 -7.82
C GLY A 671 44.17 19.71 -8.90
N GLY A 672 43.36 18.72 -8.53
CA GLY A 672 42.70 17.79 -9.45
C GLY A 672 41.27 18.17 -9.87
N THR A 673 40.81 17.57 -10.96
CA THR A 673 39.47 17.72 -11.52
C THR A 673 38.45 16.78 -10.85
N PRO A 674 37.13 17.08 -10.87
CA PRO A 674 36.08 16.23 -10.31
C PRO A 674 36.10 14.80 -10.88
N GLN A 675 35.94 13.80 -10.00
CA GLN A 675 35.95 12.37 -10.39
C GLN A 675 34.67 11.95 -11.13
N GLY A 676 33.60 12.74 -11.06
CA GLY A 676 32.34 12.47 -11.76
C GLY A 676 31.39 11.51 -11.03
N VAL A 677 31.62 11.24 -9.74
CA VAL A 677 30.78 10.36 -8.90
C VAL A 677 29.32 10.82 -8.91
N GLY A 678 28.41 9.91 -9.20
CA GLY A 678 26.97 10.12 -9.28
C GLY A 678 26.16 9.66 -8.07
N VAL A 679 24.87 9.96 -8.14
CA VAL A 679 23.85 9.23 -7.38
C VAL A 679 23.65 7.87 -8.06
N LEU A 680 23.69 6.79 -7.28
CA LEU A 680 23.67 5.41 -7.77
C LEU A 680 22.28 4.99 -8.29
N SER A 681 21.21 5.47 -7.64
CA SER A 681 19.85 4.97 -7.81
C SER A 681 18.81 6.06 -7.57
N SER A 682 17.53 5.75 -7.81
CA SER A 682 16.45 6.66 -7.45
C SER A 682 16.45 6.95 -5.94
N PRO A 683 16.28 8.21 -5.54
CA PRO A 683 16.10 8.55 -4.13
C PRO A 683 14.79 8.01 -3.55
N ALA A 684 14.81 7.56 -2.31
CA ALA A 684 13.60 7.22 -1.54
C ALA A 684 13.25 8.39 -0.61
N ALA A 685 12.05 8.94 -0.70
CA ALA A 685 11.56 9.91 0.28
C ALA A 685 10.87 9.18 1.44
N GLY A 686 11.13 9.60 2.68
CA GLY A 686 10.42 9.16 3.87
C GLY A 686 9.29 10.11 4.28
N PRO A 687 8.50 9.76 5.32
CA PRO A 687 7.31 10.50 5.73
C PRO A 687 7.57 11.88 6.35
N ASN A 688 8.81 12.12 6.81
CA ASN A 688 9.25 13.40 7.37
C ASN A 688 9.79 14.36 6.29
N ASP A 689 9.47 14.11 5.02
CA ASP A 689 9.94 14.90 3.87
C ASP A 689 11.48 14.86 3.71
N VAL A 690 12.12 13.79 4.20
CA VAL A 690 13.56 13.52 4.08
C VAL A 690 13.81 12.58 2.90
N LEU A 691 14.81 12.89 2.08
CA LEU A 691 15.24 12.15 0.92
C LEU A 691 16.47 11.31 1.26
N TYR A 692 16.40 10.00 0.98
CA TYR A 692 17.44 9.02 1.21
C TYR A 692 17.99 8.50 -0.10
N TYR A 693 19.31 8.51 -0.28
CA TYR A 693 19.92 8.05 -1.52
C TYR A 693 21.37 7.59 -1.33
N ALA A 694 21.76 6.63 -2.17
CA ALA A 694 23.13 6.14 -2.23
C ALA A 694 23.90 6.82 -3.38
N ALA A 695 25.19 7.06 -3.16
CA ALA A 695 26.11 7.54 -4.18
C ALA A 695 27.08 6.43 -4.60
N GLU A 696 27.62 6.54 -5.82
CA GLU A 696 28.56 5.56 -6.39
C GLU A 696 29.87 5.42 -5.59
N ASN A 697 30.20 6.42 -4.75
CA ASN A 697 31.36 6.34 -3.87
C ASN A 697 31.12 5.47 -2.63
N GLY A 698 29.90 4.99 -2.35
CA GLY A 698 29.58 4.25 -1.13
C GLY A 698 29.02 5.10 0.00
N SER A 699 28.62 6.34 -0.26
CA SER A 699 27.92 7.17 0.71
C SER A 699 26.41 6.95 0.68
N LEU A 700 25.78 6.86 1.85
CA LEU A 700 24.34 6.94 2.05
C LEU A 700 24.01 8.31 2.65
N TYR A 701 23.08 9.03 2.04
CA TYR A 701 22.67 10.37 2.47
C TYR A 701 21.23 10.36 2.97
N ALA A 702 20.96 11.21 3.95
CA ALA A 702 19.63 11.68 4.29
C ALA A 702 19.60 13.21 4.20
N THR A 703 18.81 13.75 3.27
CA THR A 703 18.73 15.19 3.03
C THR A 703 17.30 15.68 3.11
N GLN A 704 17.09 16.85 3.72
CA GLN A 704 15.79 17.49 3.79
C GLN A 704 15.88 18.85 3.11
N GLU A 705 14.89 19.21 2.33
CA GLU A 705 14.85 20.57 1.78
C GLU A 705 14.56 21.59 2.89
N SER A 706 15.35 22.66 2.87
CA SER A 706 15.16 23.84 3.70
C SER A 706 14.65 24.97 2.82
N GLY A 707 13.71 25.76 3.32
CA GLY A 707 13.11 26.82 2.51
C GLY A 707 14.12 27.79 1.89
N ARG A 708 13.71 28.45 0.80
CA ARG A 708 14.54 29.29 -0.10
C ARG A 708 15.51 28.52 -1.02
N GLY A 709 15.29 27.22 -1.17
CA GLY A 709 16.00 26.40 -2.15
C GLY A 709 17.38 25.92 -1.72
N ALA A 710 17.62 25.73 -0.41
CA ALA A 710 18.81 25.07 0.10
C ALA A 710 18.43 23.68 0.66
N ALA A 711 19.35 22.72 0.69
CA ALA A 711 19.12 21.42 1.33
C ALA A 711 19.97 21.27 2.61
N ILE A 712 19.37 20.67 3.64
CA ILE A 712 20.03 20.26 4.88
C ILE A 712 20.42 18.79 4.74
N THR A 713 21.69 18.46 4.91
CA THR A 713 22.09 17.06 5.08
C THR A 713 21.82 16.69 6.53
N LYS A 714 20.75 15.92 6.79
CA LYS A 714 20.40 15.48 8.15
C LYS A 714 21.49 14.59 8.71
N TRP A 715 21.94 13.64 7.90
CA TRP A 715 23.08 12.78 8.18
C TRP A 715 23.62 12.15 6.90
N ARG A 716 24.83 11.64 7.03
CA ARG A 716 25.53 10.91 5.97
C ARG A 716 26.30 9.77 6.62
N TRP A 717 26.37 8.63 5.92
CA TRP A 717 27.18 7.49 6.30
C TRP A 717 28.05 7.07 5.11
N TYR A 718 29.30 6.70 5.34
CA TYR A 718 30.26 6.36 4.28
C TYR A 718 30.87 4.98 4.48
N LEU A 719 30.62 4.07 3.54
CA LEU A 719 31.10 2.69 3.57
C LEU A 719 32.64 2.57 3.57
N GLY A 720 33.35 3.59 3.08
CA GLY A 720 34.81 3.62 3.01
C GLY A 720 35.50 4.10 4.29
N ASP A 721 34.76 4.57 5.30
CA ASP A 721 35.37 5.00 6.56
C ASP A 721 36.05 3.83 7.27
N PRO A 722 37.24 4.01 7.88
CA PRO A 722 37.99 2.93 8.53
C PRO A 722 37.16 2.11 9.54
N GLY A 723 36.29 2.77 10.32
CA GLY A 723 35.39 2.10 11.26
C GLY A 723 34.33 1.24 10.58
N ALA A 724 33.72 1.75 9.48
CA ALA A 724 32.78 1.00 8.67
C ALA A 724 33.45 -0.22 8.00
N VAL A 725 34.63 -0.03 7.41
CA VAL A 725 35.43 -1.09 6.78
C VAL A 725 35.79 -2.18 7.79
N ALA A 726 36.19 -1.79 9.01
CA ALA A 726 36.50 -2.73 10.08
C ALA A 726 35.25 -3.49 10.56
N LEU A 727 34.11 -2.80 10.74
CA LEU A 727 32.84 -3.40 11.14
C LEU A 727 32.37 -4.47 10.12
N LEU A 728 32.43 -4.12 8.84
CA LEU A 728 31.95 -4.98 7.76
C LEU A 728 32.93 -6.08 7.38
N GLY A 729 34.22 -5.91 7.72
CA GLY A 729 35.30 -6.86 7.42
C GLY A 729 35.92 -6.66 6.03
N GLY A 730 35.76 -5.47 5.43
CA GLY A 730 36.29 -5.14 4.11
C GLY A 730 35.61 -3.91 3.50
N GLN A 731 36.12 -3.47 2.36
CA GLN A 731 35.50 -2.40 1.56
C GLN A 731 34.16 -2.88 1.01
N ALA A 732 33.14 -2.05 1.17
CA ALA A 732 31.77 -2.38 0.76
C ALA A 732 31.37 -1.56 -0.48
N GLU A 733 30.71 -2.21 -1.44
CA GLU A 733 30.18 -1.60 -2.64
C GLU A 733 28.65 -1.48 -2.52
N PRO A 734 28.08 -0.28 -2.67
CA PRO A 734 26.64 -0.07 -2.53
C PRO A 734 25.85 -0.72 -3.68
N VAL A 735 24.66 -1.25 -3.39
CA VAL A 735 23.78 -1.84 -4.42
C VAL A 735 22.39 -1.24 -4.34
N GLY A 736 21.95 -0.60 -5.43
CA GLY A 736 20.57 -0.14 -5.58
C GLY A 736 20.14 1.00 -4.66
N ALA A 737 18.83 1.23 -4.60
CA ALA A 737 18.20 2.25 -3.77
C ALA A 737 17.93 1.73 -2.34
N PRO A 738 18.01 2.60 -1.31
CA PRO A 738 17.57 2.22 0.03
C PRO A 738 16.05 2.04 0.08
N ALA A 739 15.57 1.17 0.97
CA ALA A 739 14.15 1.05 1.33
C ALA A 739 13.89 1.79 2.65
N VAL A 740 12.83 2.61 2.73
CA VAL A 740 12.61 3.55 3.83
C VAL A 740 11.23 3.35 4.46
N THR A 741 11.17 3.31 5.79
CA THR A 741 9.95 3.37 6.60
C THR A 741 9.92 4.65 7.44
N ASN A 742 8.92 4.78 8.32
CA ASN A 742 8.85 5.92 9.23
C ASN A 742 10.06 6.01 10.18
N ASP A 743 10.57 4.85 10.61
CA ASP A 743 11.57 4.78 11.67
C ASP A 743 12.93 4.27 11.17
N MET A 744 12.97 3.54 10.05
CA MET A 744 14.16 2.82 9.60
C MET A 744 14.47 3.05 8.12
N VAL A 745 15.77 3.02 7.80
CA VAL A 745 16.32 3.00 6.43
C VAL A 745 17.12 1.72 6.27
N TYR A 746 16.74 0.91 5.28
CA TYR A 746 17.42 -0.33 4.94
C TYR A 746 18.28 -0.13 3.69
N PHE A 747 19.53 -0.53 3.80
CA PHE A 747 20.51 -0.34 2.74
C PHE A 747 21.35 -1.59 2.56
N VAL A 748 21.70 -1.92 1.32
CA VAL A 748 22.44 -3.14 1.00
C VAL A 748 23.76 -2.81 0.29
N ALA A 749 24.78 -3.59 0.61
CA ALA A 749 26.10 -3.48 0.01
C ALA A 749 26.77 -4.85 -0.11
N ASN A 750 27.79 -4.97 -0.96
CA ASN A 750 28.61 -6.18 -1.10
C ASN A 750 30.01 -5.95 -0.54
N VAL A 751 30.51 -6.88 0.27
CA VAL A 751 31.88 -6.89 0.82
C VAL A 751 32.59 -8.12 0.27
N GLY A 752 33.49 -7.94 -0.70
CA GLY A 752 34.19 -9.07 -1.35
C GLY A 752 33.23 -10.12 -1.93
N GLY A 753 32.07 -9.70 -2.44
CA GLY A 753 31.01 -10.56 -2.97
C GLY A 753 30.00 -11.09 -1.93
N GLN A 754 30.19 -10.84 -0.64
CA GLN A 754 29.21 -11.14 0.42
C GLN A 754 28.24 -9.96 0.58
N GLY A 755 26.96 -10.20 0.40
CA GLY A 755 25.91 -9.24 0.68
C GLY A 755 25.75 -8.93 2.16
N VAL A 756 25.53 -7.66 2.48
CA VAL A 756 25.22 -7.16 3.82
C VAL A 756 24.01 -6.24 3.76
N LEU A 757 23.04 -6.48 4.64
CA LEU A 757 21.91 -5.59 4.91
C LEU A 757 22.22 -4.75 6.14
N LEU A 758 22.05 -3.44 6.03
CA LEU A 758 22.29 -2.43 7.06
C LEU A 758 20.96 -1.75 7.40
N ALA A 759 20.65 -1.60 8.69
CA ALA A 759 19.43 -0.95 9.16
C ALA A 759 19.76 0.28 10.01
N PHE A 760 19.40 1.45 9.51
CA PHE A 760 19.66 2.75 10.15
C PHE A 760 18.37 3.33 10.70
N GLU A 761 18.46 4.04 11.82
CA GLU A 761 17.38 4.93 12.25
C GLU A 761 17.23 6.08 11.23
N ALA A 762 15.99 6.35 10.82
CA ALA A 762 15.68 7.27 9.72
C ALA A 762 15.83 8.75 10.11
N ASP A 763 15.34 9.16 11.29
CA ASP A 763 15.39 10.53 11.81
C ASP A 763 16.02 10.59 13.22
N PRO A 764 17.29 10.17 13.37
CA PRO A 764 17.98 10.12 14.66
C PRO A 764 18.31 11.53 15.17
N VAL A 765 18.34 11.67 16.50
CA VAL A 765 18.86 12.88 17.14
C VAL A 765 20.35 12.69 17.44
N PHE A 766 21.21 13.18 16.54
CA PHE A 766 22.67 13.10 16.73
C PHE A 766 23.13 14.02 17.85
N MET A 767 23.82 13.44 18.83
CA MET A 767 24.15 14.14 20.06
C MET A 767 25.45 13.65 20.67
N ILE A 768 26.27 14.59 21.16
CA ILE A 768 27.46 14.30 21.94
C ILE A 768 27.43 15.05 23.27
N GLN A 769 27.99 14.42 24.30
CA GLN A 769 27.95 14.89 25.67
C GLN A 769 29.37 15.00 26.23
N THR A 770 29.73 16.16 26.78
CA THR A 770 31.06 16.37 27.38
C THR A 770 31.38 15.34 28.48
N VAL A 771 32.66 15.03 28.69
CA VAL A 771 33.09 14.07 29.72
C VAL A 771 32.65 14.53 31.11
N GLY A 772 31.81 13.72 31.76
CA GLY A 772 31.27 13.99 33.09
C GLY A 772 30.20 15.10 33.12
N ASN A 773 29.57 15.42 31.99
CA ASN A 773 28.53 16.45 31.85
C ASN A 773 28.99 17.84 32.31
N LYS A 774 30.23 18.20 31.97
CA LYS A 774 30.81 19.47 32.38
C LYS A 774 30.25 20.63 31.55
N PRO A 775 29.90 21.77 32.18
CA PRO A 775 29.45 22.94 31.45
C PRO A 775 30.54 23.53 30.56
N ILE A 776 30.14 24.10 29.42
CA ILE A 776 31.02 24.71 28.41
C ILE A 776 31.07 26.23 28.64
N ASP A 777 32.27 26.84 28.62
CA ASP A 777 32.43 28.30 28.75
C ASP A 777 31.93 29.03 27.49
N ARG A 778 30.75 29.65 27.60
CA ARG A 778 30.08 30.40 26.52
C ARG A 778 30.90 31.59 25.98
N ARG A 779 31.95 32.04 26.69
CA ARG A 779 32.80 33.16 26.27
C ARG A 779 33.91 32.74 25.29
N ARG A 780 34.12 31.45 25.09
CA ARG A 780 35.19 30.90 24.23
C ARG A 780 34.61 30.04 23.11
N PRO A 781 35.29 29.96 21.94
CA PRO A 781 34.81 29.17 20.83
C PRO A 781 34.90 27.67 21.13
N VAL A 782 33.84 26.94 20.76
CA VAL A 782 33.85 25.48 20.64
C VAL A 782 34.31 25.15 19.22
N GLN A 783 35.22 24.18 19.07
CA GLN A 783 35.61 23.65 17.76
C GLN A 783 35.19 22.20 17.68
N ILE A 784 34.47 21.88 16.61
CA ILE A 784 34.11 20.51 16.26
C ILE A 784 34.86 20.16 14.98
N VAL A 785 35.55 19.04 15.00
CA VAL A 785 36.50 18.65 13.98
C VAL A 785 36.30 17.19 13.64
N GLN A 786 36.20 16.86 12.35
CA GLN A 786 36.17 15.48 11.87
C GLN A 786 37.14 15.38 10.69
N VAL A 787 37.89 14.27 10.62
CA VAL A 787 38.76 13.99 9.49
C VAL A 787 37.89 13.54 8.32
N ASP A 788 37.97 14.24 7.19
CA ASP A 788 37.36 13.77 5.94
C ASP A 788 38.26 12.69 5.33
N THR A 789 37.88 11.44 5.51
CA THR A 789 38.61 10.25 5.03
C THR A 789 38.65 10.17 3.50
N MET A 790 37.74 10.85 2.80
CA MET A 790 37.79 10.98 1.34
C MET A 790 38.78 12.04 0.88
N ASN A 791 39.21 12.94 1.77
CA ASN A 791 40.17 14.01 1.49
C ASN A 791 41.36 13.97 2.47
N PRO A 792 42.17 12.89 2.48
CA PRO A 792 43.20 12.66 3.50
C PRO A 792 44.34 13.69 3.52
N GLY A 793 44.37 14.63 2.56
CA GLY A 793 45.34 15.73 2.48
C GLY A 793 44.83 17.10 2.94
N VAL A 794 43.57 17.21 3.38
CA VAL A 794 42.97 18.46 3.87
C VAL A 794 43.03 18.47 5.39
N GLU A 795 43.58 19.54 6.00
CA GLU A 795 43.55 19.68 7.45
C GLU A 795 42.09 19.69 7.94
N PRO A 796 41.78 19.02 9.05
CA PRO A 796 40.42 19.00 9.59
C PRO A 796 39.91 20.44 9.85
N ILE A 797 38.88 20.85 9.12
CA ILE A 797 38.36 22.22 9.17
C ILE A 797 37.26 22.32 10.25
N PRO A 798 37.28 23.34 11.14
CA PRO A 798 36.27 23.49 12.17
C PRO A 798 34.86 23.67 11.60
N VAL A 799 33.89 22.95 12.17
CA VAL A 799 32.47 23.09 11.82
C VAL A 799 31.80 24.19 12.65
N SER A 800 30.89 24.89 11.99
CA SER A 800 30.17 26.06 12.48
C SER A 800 28.93 25.73 13.31
N GLY A 801 28.89 26.16 14.58
CA GLY A 801 27.74 25.97 15.48
C GLY A 801 27.04 27.26 15.90
N ALA A 802 25.88 27.11 16.54
CA ALA A 802 25.12 28.19 17.16
C ALA A 802 24.72 27.86 18.62
N PRO A 803 24.51 28.88 19.48
CA PRO A 803 23.88 28.67 20.79
C PRO A 803 22.48 28.03 20.66
N SER A 804 22.09 27.17 21.60
CA SER A 804 20.77 26.50 21.58
C SER A 804 19.58 27.45 21.68
N ASP A 805 19.77 28.63 22.26
CA ASP A 805 18.80 29.73 22.40
C ASP A 805 18.75 30.67 21.19
N ASP A 806 19.63 30.50 20.20
CA ASP A 806 19.65 31.32 18.98
C ASP A 806 18.80 30.67 17.87
N GLU A 807 17.49 30.90 17.93
CA GLU A 807 16.54 30.43 16.91
C GLU A 807 16.76 31.04 15.53
N ARG A 808 17.60 32.10 15.41
CA ARG A 808 17.84 32.80 14.12
C ARG A 808 18.83 32.07 13.23
N MET A 809 19.61 31.12 13.75
CA MET A 809 20.58 30.32 12.99
C MET A 809 20.04 28.93 12.64
N THR A 810 18.97 28.88 11.84
CA THR A 810 18.30 27.63 11.43
C THR A 810 19.16 26.68 10.58
N THR A 811 20.27 27.15 10.03
CA THR A 811 21.18 26.37 9.17
C THR A 811 22.46 25.91 9.86
N ALA A 812 22.67 26.26 11.13
CA ALA A 812 23.86 25.85 11.89
C ALA A 812 24.00 24.32 11.90
N ALA A 813 25.25 23.84 11.85
CA ALA A 813 25.51 22.40 11.83
C ALA A 813 25.14 21.73 13.16
N TYR A 814 25.29 22.47 14.27
CA TYR A 814 24.97 21.99 15.61
C TYR A 814 24.53 23.13 16.54
N ARG A 815 23.80 22.74 17.60
CA ARG A 815 23.37 23.59 18.71
C ARG A 815 24.08 23.17 20.00
N ILE A 816 24.40 24.16 20.84
CA ILE A 816 25.10 23.94 22.12
C ILE A 816 24.20 24.33 23.29
N ASP A 817 23.97 23.39 24.21
CA ASP A 817 23.52 23.65 25.57
C ASP A 817 24.76 23.77 26.47
N TYR A 818 25.15 25.02 26.74
CA TYR A 818 26.38 25.34 27.47
C TYR A 818 26.31 24.90 28.94
N GLU A 819 25.14 24.89 29.56
CA GLU A 819 24.97 24.53 30.96
C GLU A 819 25.07 23.02 31.16
N ARG A 820 24.43 22.26 30.25
CA ARG A 820 24.46 20.80 30.30
C ARG A 820 25.68 20.19 29.61
N GLY A 821 26.48 20.99 28.90
CA GLY A 821 27.61 20.50 28.11
C GLY A 821 27.18 19.53 27.02
N ARG A 822 26.02 19.80 26.39
CA ARG A 822 25.39 18.95 25.38
C ARG A 822 25.44 19.63 24.02
N ILE A 823 25.78 18.87 22.98
CA ILE A 823 25.84 19.35 21.61
C ILE A 823 24.93 18.47 20.75
N THR A 824 23.98 19.08 20.06
CA THR A 824 23.03 18.39 19.17
C THR A 824 23.27 18.81 17.73
N PHE A 825 23.48 17.86 16.84
CA PHE A 825 23.72 18.11 15.42
C PHE A 825 22.41 18.19 14.65
N THR A 826 22.29 19.19 13.79
CA THR A 826 21.08 19.48 13.01
C THR A 826 21.34 19.53 11.51
N ASN A 827 22.61 19.63 11.09
CA ASN A 827 23.02 19.61 9.69
C ASN A 827 24.48 19.13 9.58
N PHE A 828 24.71 18.08 8.80
CA PHE A 828 26.03 17.48 8.60
C PHE A 828 26.86 18.27 7.60
N LYS A 829 26.25 19.20 6.85
CA LYS A 829 26.94 20.06 5.90
C LYS A 829 27.07 21.47 6.45
N ASP A 830 28.28 21.99 6.55
CA ASP A 830 28.50 23.36 7.04
C ASP A 830 27.99 24.37 6.00
N PRO A 831 27.01 25.24 6.33
CA PRO A 831 26.51 26.25 5.38
C PRO A 831 27.55 27.31 5.03
N ARG A 832 28.60 27.49 5.84
CA ARG A 832 29.70 28.46 5.61
C ARG A 832 30.85 27.86 4.83
N ASN A 833 30.94 26.53 4.74
CA ASN A 833 31.96 25.82 3.98
C ASN A 833 31.38 24.57 3.31
N THR A 834 31.05 24.70 2.03
CA THR A 834 30.44 23.62 1.24
C THR A 834 31.39 22.46 0.91
N GLN A 835 32.67 22.54 1.29
CA GLN A 835 33.67 21.48 1.10
C GLN A 835 33.81 20.57 2.32
N THR A 836 33.10 20.84 3.41
CA THR A 836 33.14 20.04 4.64
C THR A 836 31.77 19.45 4.91
N GLU A 837 31.70 18.12 4.91
CA GLU A 837 30.50 17.37 5.25
C GLU A 837 30.86 16.27 6.25
N LEU A 838 30.14 16.25 7.36
CA LEU A 838 30.29 15.25 8.42
C LEU A 838 29.77 13.89 7.95
N THR A 839 30.21 12.83 8.62
CA THR A 839 29.74 11.46 8.44
C THR A 839 29.59 10.76 9.79
N ALA A 840 28.49 10.05 9.98
CA ALA A 840 28.15 9.33 11.21
C ALA A 840 28.95 8.02 11.37
N SER A 841 29.71 7.63 10.34
CA SER A 841 30.61 6.47 10.34
C SER A 841 32.05 6.82 10.72
N GLN A 842 32.33 8.04 11.18
CA GLN A 842 33.67 8.47 11.56
C GLN A 842 33.65 9.15 12.92
N ASP A 843 34.70 8.96 13.71
CA ASP A 843 34.87 9.61 15.01
C ASP A 843 34.87 11.15 14.87
N ILE A 844 34.40 11.84 15.90
CA ILE A 844 34.37 13.30 15.95
C ILE A 844 35.20 13.82 17.13
N ILE A 845 35.92 14.91 16.92
CA ILE A 845 36.79 15.55 17.91
C ILE A 845 36.14 16.85 18.37
N LEU A 846 35.89 16.94 19.67
CA LEU A 846 35.35 18.12 20.34
C LEU A 846 36.46 18.85 21.10
N ARG A 847 36.68 20.12 20.77
CA ARG A 847 37.58 21.02 21.52
C ARG A 847 36.79 22.14 22.18
N TYR A 848 36.87 22.25 23.49
CA TYR A 848 36.11 23.25 24.25
C TYR A 848 36.85 23.69 25.52
N TYR A 849 36.32 24.69 26.21
CA TYR A 849 36.79 25.13 27.51
C TYR A 849 35.72 24.84 28.56
N VAL A 850 36.10 24.23 29.67
CA VAL A 850 35.18 23.99 30.80
C VAL A 850 34.86 25.31 31.49
N ALA A 851 33.58 25.54 31.81
CA ALA A 851 33.18 26.69 32.60
C ALA A 851 33.62 26.50 34.06
N GLU A 852 34.61 27.25 34.52
CA GLU A 852 34.97 27.34 35.94
C GLU A 852 34.23 28.52 36.61
N GLU A 853 33.87 28.36 37.88
CA GLU A 853 33.36 29.46 38.71
C GLU A 853 34.45 30.54 38.84
N ALA A 854 34.21 31.70 38.23
CA ALA A 854 34.88 32.99 38.46
C ALA A 854 36.43 32.96 38.65
N GLY A 855 37.19 32.99 37.55
CA GLY A 855 38.53 33.60 37.54
C GLY A 855 39.70 32.70 37.12
N GLY A 856 39.49 31.42 36.84
CA GLY A 856 40.52 30.55 36.29
C GLY A 856 40.68 30.68 34.77
N SER A 857 41.92 30.55 34.27
CA SER A 857 42.18 30.34 32.85
C SER A 857 41.72 28.92 32.50
N GLY A 858 40.42 28.74 32.22
CA GLY A 858 39.83 27.41 32.00
C GLY A 858 40.69 26.52 31.10
N MET A 859 40.87 25.26 31.49
CA MET A 859 41.65 24.29 30.72
C MET A 859 40.90 23.94 29.43
N GLN A 860 41.60 24.00 28.29
CA GLN A 860 41.10 23.47 27.02
C GLN A 860 41.02 21.95 27.14
N GLN A 861 39.87 21.38 26.80
CA GLN A 861 39.65 19.96 26.66
C GLN A 861 39.62 19.59 25.18
N GLU A 862 40.15 18.41 24.85
CA GLU A 862 40.00 17.76 23.56
C GLU A 862 39.46 16.36 23.82
N GLU A 863 38.27 16.07 23.31
CA GLU A 863 37.54 14.82 23.52
C GLU A 863 37.29 14.16 22.17
N VAL A 864 37.57 12.85 22.07
CA VAL A 864 37.24 12.04 20.89
C VAL A 864 35.97 11.26 21.21
N HIS A 865 34.94 11.45 20.39
CA HIS A 865 33.67 10.71 20.48
C HIS A 865 33.63 9.70 19.34
N ALA A 866 33.68 8.42 19.69
CA ALA A 866 33.80 7.38 18.69
C ALA A 866 32.46 7.02 18.04
N ALA A 867 32.48 6.72 16.73
CA ALA A 867 31.28 6.32 15.99
C ALA A 867 30.86 4.86 16.28
N PHE A 868 31.78 4.00 16.70
CA PHE A 868 31.52 2.55 16.84
C PHE A 868 31.80 2.03 18.26
N PRO A 869 30.97 1.11 18.78
CA PRO A 869 31.16 0.47 20.08
C PRO A 869 32.49 -0.28 20.26
N SER A 870 33.14 -0.66 19.15
CA SER A 870 34.44 -1.33 19.17
C SER A 870 35.62 -0.41 19.51
N SER A 871 35.40 0.92 19.51
CA SER A 871 36.43 1.90 19.83
C SER A 871 36.62 2.04 21.34
N PRO A 872 37.87 2.18 21.84
CA PRO A 872 38.12 2.45 23.26
C PRO A 872 37.57 3.81 23.74
N ASN A 873 37.28 4.72 22.81
CA ASN A 873 36.71 6.04 23.11
C ASN A 873 35.17 6.08 22.96
N TYR A 874 34.52 4.92 22.77
CA TYR A 874 33.07 4.85 22.66
C TYR A 874 32.39 5.17 23.99
N ARG A 875 31.29 5.91 23.90
CA ARG A 875 30.51 6.39 25.04
C ARG A 875 29.04 6.15 24.76
N ALA A 876 28.40 5.34 25.61
CA ALA A 876 27.00 4.94 25.42
C ALA A 876 26.01 6.10 25.64
N ASP A 877 26.45 7.19 26.28
CA ASP A 877 25.70 8.43 26.42
C ASP A 877 25.73 9.32 25.17
N ASP A 878 26.67 9.08 24.25
CA ASP A 878 26.67 9.73 22.94
C ASP A 878 25.76 8.98 21.96
N ASN A 879 25.06 9.73 21.11
CA ASN A 879 24.24 9.20 20.01
C ASN A 879 24.82 9.66 18.67
N TRP A 880 26.09 9.35 18.41
CA TRP A 880 26.83 9.84 17.23
C TRP A 880 26.67 8.95 15.97
N ASN A 881 26.14 7.75 16.11
CA ASN A 881 25.90 6.81 15.01
C ASN A 881 24.44 6.33 15.05
N ASN A 882 23.84 6.10 13.89
CA ASN A 882 22.45 5.70 13.73
C ASN A 882 22.27 4.29 13.14
N LEU A 883 23.36 3.55 12.87
CA LEU A 883 23.27 2.14 12.49
C LEU A 883 22.82 1.31 13.70
N ARG A 884 21.64 0.68 13.60
CA ARG A 884 21.08 -0.16 14.67
C ARG A 884 21.65 -1.57 14.62
N TRP A 885 21.45 -2.24 13.49
CA TRP A 885 21.93 -3.60 13.28
C TRP A 885 22.29 -3.84 11.83
N PHE A 886 23.02 -4.91 11.58
CA PHE A 886 23.35 -5.38 10.24
C PHE A 886 23.33 -6.91 10.16
N VAL A 887 23.06 -7.44 8.96
CA VAL A 887 22.97 -8.89 8.69
C VAL A 887 23.83 -9.23 7.48
N ARG A 888 24.72 -10.21 7.62
CA ARG A 888 25.44 -10.82 6.48
C ARG A 888 24.56 -11.88 5.84
N LEU A 889 24.23 -11.68 4.56
CA LEU A 889 23.25 -12.48 3.86
C LEU A 889 23.82 -13.84 3.44
N ARG A 890 23.14 -14.92 3.85
CA ARG A 890 23.55 -16.30 3.57
C ARG A 890 22.38 -17.13 3.07
N ASP A 891 22.68 -18.16 2.30
CA ASP A 891 21.68 -19.15 1.92
C ASP A 891 21.44 -20.19 3.03
N GLU A 892 20.46 -21.08 2.80
CA GLU A 892 20.11 -22.16 3.73
C GLU A 892 21.28 -23.12 4.04
N LYS A 893 22.34 -23.11 3.23
CA LYS A 893 23.58 -23.90 3.41
C LYS A 893 24.71 -23.10 4.06
N GLY A 894 24.44 -21.85 4.46
CA GLY A 894 25.42 -20.93 5.04
C GLY A 894 26.36 -20.26 4.03
N GLN A 895 26.13 -20.44 2.72
CA GLN A 895 26.96 -19.83 1.67
C GLN A 895 26.69 -18.33 1.57
N PRO A 896 27.72 -17.49 1.33
CA PRO A 896 27.54 -16.08 1.05
C PRO A 896 26.61 -15.83 -0.14
N VAL A 897 25.62 -14.94 0.03
CA VAL A 897 24.78 -14.44 -1.07
C VAL A 897 25.32 -13.08 -1.51
N THR A 898 25.66 -12.93 -2.78
CA THR A 898 25.94 -11.61 -3.38
C THR A 898 24.62 -10.90 -3.66
N VAL A 899 24.48 -9.65 -3.24
CA VAL A 899 23.28 -8.85 -3.54
C VAL A 899 23.42 -8.22 -4.92
N THR A 900 22.35 -8.27 -5.71
CA THR A 900 22.36 -7.81 -7.11
C THR A 900 21.20 -6.88 -7.47
N SER A 901 20.28 -6.61 -6.54
CA SER A 901 19.14 -5.70 -6.72
C SER A 901 18.91 -4.82 -5.49
N SER A 902 18.10 -3.77 -5.63
CA SER A 902 17.66 -2.94 -4.50
C SER A 902 16.78 -3.75 -3.54
N PRO A 903 16.86 -3.51 -2.21
CA PRO A 903 15.91 -4.05 -1.25
C PRO A 903 14.49 -3.54 -1.51
N THR A 904 13.49 -4.37 -1.24
CA THR A 904 12.08 -4.00 -1.27
C THR A 904 11.38 -4.50 -0.01
N LEU A 905 10.79 -3.58 0.75
CA LEU A 905 10.03 -3.86 1.96
C LEU A 905 8.53 -4.00 1.63
N LEU A 906 7.97 -5.15 1.97
CA LEU A 906 6.54 -5.46 1.91
C LEU A 906 6.10 -5.72 3.37
N GLY A 907 5.40 -4.75 3.99
CA GLY A 907 5.00 -4.82 5.39
C GLY A 907 6.22 -4.85 6.29
N GLU A 908 6.41 -5.94 7.02
CA GLU A 908 7.57 -6.16 7.90
C GLU A 908 8.64 -7.08 7.29
N THR A 909 8.48 -7.49 6.04
CA THR A 909 9.37 -8.42 5.34
C THR A 909 10.10 -7.75 4.20
N LEU A 910 11.42 -7.80 4.24
CA LEU A 910 12.32 -7.21 3.25
C LEU A 910 12.82 -8.29 2.28
N PHE A 911 12.70 -8.01 0.98
CA PHE A 911 13.06 -8.88 -0.12
C PHE A 911 14.24 -8.31 -0.89
N ILE A 912 15.22 -9.16 -1.22
CA ILE A 912 16.42 -8.76 -1.94
C ILE A 912 16.75 -9.83 -2.98
N GLY A 913 16.87 -9.45 -4.24
CA GLY A 913 17.44 -10.29 -5.28
C GLY A 913 18.96 -10.38 -5.16
N GLY A 914 19.48 -11.60 -5.25
CA GLY A 914 20.90 -11.90 -5.15
C GLY A 914 21.32 -13.13 -5.95
N ALA A 915 22.51 -13.62 -5.66
CA ALA A 915 23.05 -14.85 -6.25
C ALA A 915 24.00 -15.59 -5.30
N VAL A 916 24.07 -16.91 -5.45
CA VAL A 916 25.15 -17.75 -4.92
C VAL A 916 25.88 -18.38 -6.10
N GLY A 917 27.09 -17.89 -6.40
CA GLY A 917 27.77 -18.20 -7.65
C GLY A 917 26.94 -17.71 -8.84
N ALA A 918 26.57 -18.62 -9.75
CA ALA A 918 25.74 -18.31 -10.91
C ALA A 918 24.24 -18.52 -10.69
N VAL A 919 23.80 -18.91 -9.47
CA VAL A 919 22.41 -19.27 -9.20
C VAL A 919 21.68 -18.10 -8.54
N GLY A 920 20.62 -17.59 -9.19
CA GLY A 920 19.76 -16.54 -8.67
C GLY A 920 19.03 -16.91 -7.38
N LYS A 921 19.05 -16.00 -6.40
CA LYS A 921 18.42 -16.16 -5.09
C LYS A 921 17.47 -15.00 -4.80
N LEU A 922 16.36 -15.33 -4.15
CA LEU A 922 15.53 -14.36 -3.45
C LEU A 922 15.83 -14.47 -1.95
N VAL A 923 16.40 -13.43 -1.37
CA VAL A 923 16.62 -13.30 0.07
C VAL A 923 15.42 -12.63 0.70
N ILE A 924 14.93 -13.19 1.80
CA ILE A 924 13.76 -12.77 2.55
C ILE A 924 14.22 -12.52 3.98
N VAL A 925 13.94 -11.35 4.53
CA VAL A 925 14.35 -10.93 5.88
C VAL A 925 13.18 -10.32 6.63
N ASN A 926 12.79 -10.90 7.77
CA ASN A 926 11.77 -10.35 8.65
C ASN A 926 12.38 -9.22 9.50
N VAL A 927 12.25 -7.99 9.02
CA VAL A 927 12.87 -6.82 9.66
C VAL A 927 12.05 -6.30 10.85
N GLY A 928 10.74 -6.56 10.90
CA GLY A 928 9.89 -6.25 12.06
C GLY A 928 10.41 -6.93 13.33
N ARG A 929 10.57 -8.25 13.27
CA ARG A 929 11.15 -9.03 14.40
C ARG A 929 12.57 -8.62 14.75
N LEU A 930 13.40 -8.30 13.75
CA LEU A 930 14.77 -7.83 13.99
C LEU A 930 14.79 -6.48 14.72
N ASN A 931 13.94 -5.53 14.33
CA ASN A 931 13.85 -4.23 14.98
C ASN A 931 13.34 -4.32 16.42
N GLU A 932 12.42 -5.25 16.70
CA GLU A 932 11.96 -5.50 18.07
C GLU A 932 13.07 -6.06 18.95
N GLN A 933 13.86 -6.99 18.40
CA GLN A 933 14.90 -7.72 19.12
C GLN A 933 16.18 -6.88 19.30
N PHE A 934 16.62 -6.16 18.27
CA PHE A 934 17.88 -5.42 18.24
C PHE A 934 17.62 -3.93 18.36
N ARG A 935 17.67 -3.43 19.60
CA ARG A 935 17.50 -2.01 19.93
C ARG A 935 18.83 -1.28 20.15
N GLY A 936 19.94 -2.01 20.23
CA GLY A 936 21.28 -1.44 20.41
C GLY A 936 21.82 -0.75 19.15
N LEU A 937 23.05 -0.24 19.25
CA LEU A 937 23.78 0.36 18.13
C LEU A 937 24.80 -0.62 17.58
N CYS A 938 24.87 -0.72 16.25
CA CYS A 938 25.82 -1.53 15.48
C CYS A 938 25.81 -3.04 15.82
N GLU A 939 24.66 -3.62 16.11
CA GLU A 939 24.53 -5.03 16.48
C GLU A 939 24.63 -5.96 15.25
N ASP A 940 25.49 -6.99 15.32
CA ASP A 940 25.58 -8.02 14.28
C ASP A 940 24.47 -9.06 14.49
N ALA A 941 23.42 -8.96 13.70
CA ALA A 941 22.24 -9.82 13.78
C ALA A 941 22.37 -11.11 12.96
N SER A 942 23.52 -11.35 12.30
CA SER A 942 23.68 -12.43 11.31
C SER A 942 23.37 -13.83 11.85
N VAL A 943 23.86 -14.15 13.05
CA VAL A 943 23.70 -15.49 13.66
C VAL A 943 22.25 -15.74 14.09
N VAL A 944 21.64 -14.74 14.71
CA VAL A 944 20.25 -14.81 15.16
C VAL A 944 19.32 -14.93 13.96
N ALA A 945 19.48 -14.05 12.96
CA ALA A 945 18.63 -14.03 11.79
C ALA A 945 18.60 -15.38 11.06
N ALA A 946 19.76 -16.02 10.91
CA ALA A 946 19.86 -17.35 10.31
C ALA A 946 19.31 -18.46 11.24
N GLY A 947 19.59 -18.39 12.55
CA GLY A 947 19.23 -19.44 13.51
C GLY A 947 17.75 -19.51 13.89
N THR A 948 17.01 -18.40 13.76
CA THR A 948 15.58 -18.30 14.12
C THR A 948 14.66 -18.32 12.90
N GLY A 949 15.20 -18.40 11.69
CA GLY A 949 14.43 -18.34 10.44
C GLY A 949 13.96 -16.94 10.04
N MET A 950 14.43 -15.88 10.72
CA MET A 950 14.14 -14.50 10.34
C MET A 950 14.83 -14.07 9.04
N MET A 951 15.82 -14.82 8.55
CA MET A 951 16.41 -14.69 7.23
C MET A 951 16.36 -16.02 6.50
N ARG A 952 15.96 -15.99 5.22
CA ARG A 952 15.98 -17.13 4.32
C ARG A 952 16.41 -16.71 2.92
N ALA A 953 17.08 -17.58 2.19
CA ALA A 953 17.30 -17.39 0.76
C ALA A 953 16.76 -18.60 -0.02
N VAL A 954 15.79 -18.35 -0.89
CA VAL A 954 15.17 -19.36 -1.76
C VAL A 954 15.67 -19.21 -3.19
N ASP A 955 15.57 -20.27 -3.99
CA ASP A 955 15.83 -20.18 -5.42
C ASP A 955 14.80 -19.21 -6.05
N ALA A 956 15.28 -18.23 -6.80
CA ALA A 956 14.40 -17.24 -7.44
C ALA A 956 13.46 -17.88 -8.48
N MET A 957 13.88 -19.00 -9.07
CA MET A 957 13.10 -19.79 -10.01
C MET A 957 13.24 -21.29 -9.68
N PRO A 958 12.46 -21.83 -8.74
CA PRO A 958 12.64 -23.20 -8.28
C PRO A 958 12.48 -24.22 -9.42
N GLY A 959 13.41 -25.17 -9.48
CA GLY A 959 13.49 -26.19 -10.53
C GLY A 959 14.12 -25.72 -11.85
N THR A 960 14.52 -24.44 -11.95
CA THR A 960 15.11 -23.87 -13.18
C THR A 960 16.36 -23.09 -12.84
N GLN A 961 17.49 -23.42 -13.47
CA GLN A 961 18.72 -22.67 -13.26
C GLN A 961 18.63 -21.30 -13.94
N CYS A 962 18.57 -20.25 -13.13
CA CYS A 962 18.61 -18.85 -13.54
C CYS A 962 19.87 -18.16 -13.00
N GLY A 963 20.30 -17.14 -13.72
CA GLY A 963 21.37 -16.23 -13.31
C GLY A 963 20.97 -15.34 -12.12
N PRO A 964 21.85 -14.39 -11.74
CA PRO A 964 21.57 -13.45 -10.66
C PRO A 964 20.25 -12.67 -10.85
N VAL A 965 19.57 -12.39 -9.74
CA VAL A 965 18.34 -11.57 -9.74
C VAL A 965 18.73 -10.10 -9.75
N LEU A 966 18.76 -9.51 -10.96
CA LEU A 966 19.15 -8.11 -11.17
C LEU A 966 17.95 -7.16 -11.04
N ALA A 967 16.76 -7.65 -11.34
CA ALA A 967 15.50 -6.96 -11.16
C ALA A 967 15.18 -6.78 -9.66
N THR A 968 14.63 -5.62 -9.31
CA THR A 968 14.00 -5.44 -8.00
C THR A 968 12.67 -6.21 -8.01
N VAL A 969 12.31 -6.81 -6.88
CA VAL A 969 11.05 -7.55 -6.78
C VAL A 969 9.86 -6.61 -6.67
N ALA A 970 8.68 -7.08 -7.07
CA ALA A 970 7.42 -6.37 -6.82
C ALA A 970 6.51 -7.25 -5.95
N GLY A 971 5.62 -6.65 -5.17
CA GLY A 971 4.63 -7.41 -4.41
C GLY A 971 3.31 -6.69 -4.22
N GLN A 972 2.22 -7.45 -4.26
CA GLN A 972 0.83 -7.01 -4.16
C GLN A 972 -0.03 -8.18 -3.69
N ASN A 973 -1.07 -7.94 -2.89
CA ASN A 973 -2.09 -8.94 -2.50
C ASN A 973 -1.52 -10.27 -1.96
N GLY A 974 -0.51 -10.21 -1.08
CA GLY A 974 0.16 -11.36 -0.49
C GLY A 974 1.06 -12.13 -1.47
N MET A 975 1.35 -11.55 -2.64
CA MET A 975 2.17 -12.13 -3.70
C MET A 975 3.45 -11.32 -3.94
N VAL A 976 4.47 -12.00 -4.44
CA VAL A 976 5.76 -11.40 -4.85
C VAL A 976 6.14 -11.91 -6.24
N ALA A 977 6.35 -11.00 -7.17
CA ALA A 977 6.87 -11.29 -8.50
C ALA A 977 8.39 -11.09 -8.53
N VAL A 978 9.09 -12.12 -9.04
CA VAL A 978 10.54 -12.13 -9.21
C VAL A 978 10.88 -12.44 -10.66
N ALA A 979 11.49 -11.47 -11.35
CA ALA A 979 11.98 -11.63 -12.70
C ALA A 979 13.46 -12.05 -12.71
N THR A 980 13.81 -12.94 -13.63
CA THR A 980 15.16 -13.45 -13.86
C THR A 980 15.48 -13.44 -15.36
N ASP A 981 16.70 -13.81 -15.73
CA ASP A 981 17.11 -14.00 -17.13
C ASP A 981 16.39 -15.17 -17.83
N LYS A 982 15.71 -16.04 -17.07
CA LYS A 982 15.02 -17.23 -17.56
C LYS A 982 13.50 -17.16 -17.47
N GLY A 983 12.93 -16.15 -16.85
CA GLY A 983 11.50 -16.19 -16.57
C GLY A 983 11.03 -15.29 -15.44
N LEU A 984 9.72 -15.33 -15.23
CA LEU A 984 9.01 -14.71 -14.12
C LEU A 984 8.49 -15.79 -13.18
N THR A 985 8.72 -15.65 -11.88
CA THR A 985 8.08 -16.48 -10.85
C THR A 985 7.22 -15.59 -9.97
N VAL A 986 5.95 -15.97 -9.79
CA VAL A 986 5.06 -15.35 -8.81
C VAL A 986 4.94 -16.27 -7.61
N PHE A 987 5.37 -15.75 -6.47
CA PHE A 987 5.26 -16.37 -5.17
C PHE A 987 4.03 -15.84 -4.44
N TYR A 988 3.50 -16.63 -3.52
CA TYR A 988 2.42 -16.23 -2.63
C TYR A 988 2.56 -16.93 -1.27
N ASN A 989 1.86 -16.44 -0.26
CA ASN A 989 1.78 -17.15 1.02
C ASN A 989 0.80 -18.33 0.94
N GLY A 990 1.32 -19.51 0.62
CA GLY A 990 0.53 -20.73 0.51
C GLY A 990 0.19 -21.30 1.88
N LEU A 991 -1.10 -21.41 2.19
CA LEU A 991 -1.58 -22.06 3.41
C LEU A 991 -2.31 -23.36 3.13
N THR A 992 -2.08 -24.36 3.98
CA THR A 992 -2.71 -25.68 3.92
C THR A 992 -3.53 -25.92 5.18
N LEU A 993 -4.82 -26.24 5.04
CA LEU A 993 -5.64 -26.73 6.14
C LEU A 993 -5.42 -28.23 6.34
N ILE A 994 -5.23 -28.63 7.60
CA ILE A 994 -5.05 -30.02 8.01
C ILE A 994 -6.06 -30.32 9.12
N THR A 995 -6.85 -31.38 8.95
CA THR A 995 -7.65 -31.96 10.03
C THR A 995 -6.85 -33.07 10.71
N GLU A 996 -6.71 -32.99 12.03
CA GLU A 996 -5.95 -33.97 12.81
C GLU A 996 -6.74 -34.32 14.07
N ASN A 997 -7.14 -35.57 14.23
CA ASN A 997 -7.79 -36.20 15.40
C ASN A 997 -8.80 -35.35 16.21
N ASN A 998 -8.38 -34.28 16.91
CA ASN A 998 -9.20 -33.40 17.74
C ASN A 998 -9.06 -31.91 17.39
N ARG A 999 -8.49 -31.55 16.24
CA ARG A 999 -8.23 -30.17 15.84
C ARG A 999 -8.19 -29.96 14.33
N VAL A 1000 -8.28 -28.70 13.93
CA VAL A 1000 -7.92 -28.21 12.60
C VAL A 1000 -6.70 -27.32 12.73
N LEU A 1001 -5.73 -27.51 11.87
CA LEU A 1001 -4.51 -26.71 11.77
C LEU A 1001 -4.47 -25.99 10.44
N GLU A 1002 -3.78 -24.87 10.44
CA GLU A 1002 -3.31 -24.24 9.22
C GLU A 1002 -1.79 -24.15 9.24
N VAL A 1003 -1.18 -24.57 8.14
CA VAL A 1003 0.26 -24.67 7.99
C VAL A 1003 0.70 -23.85 6.79
N ASP A 1004 1.75 -23.04 6.95
CA ASP A 1004 2.31 -22.26 5.86
C ASP A 1004 3.22 -23.08 4.93
N ALA A 1005 3.71 -22.46 3.85
CA ALA A 1005 4.59 -23.08 2.88
C ALA A 1005 5.95 -23.53 3.47
N GLY A 1006 6.33 -23.02 4.65
CA GLY A 1006 7.51 -23.41 5.40
C GLY A 1006 7.28 -24.62 6.31
N GLY A 1007 6.04 -25.10 6.43
CA GLY A 1007 5.66 -26.20 7.32
C GLY A 1007 5.36 -25.75 8.76
N SER A 1008 5.29 -24.45 9.03
CA SER A 1008 4.98 -23.91 10.36
C SER A 1008 3.48 -23.82 10.58
N VAL A 1009 3.01 -24.21 11.77
CA VAL A 1009 1.61 -24.03 12.16
C VAL A 1009 1.34 -22.55 12.43
N VAL A 1010 0.53 -21.91 11.59
CA VAL A 1010 0.17 -20.49 11.72
C VAL A 1010 -1.17 -20.27 12.41
N TRP A 1011 -2.01 -21.30 12.48
CA TRP A 1011 -3.28 -21.28 13.19
C TRP A 1011 -3.70 -22.68 13.63
N ALA A 1012 -4.42 -22.78 14.74
CA ALA A 1012 -5.00 -24.02 15.22
C ALA A 1012 -6.34 -23.76 15.92
N CYS A 1013 -7.27 -24.68 15.77
CA CYS A 1013 -8.53 -24.71 16.50
C CYS A 1013 -8.82 -26.14 16.97
N ASP A 1014 -8.95 -26.31 18.28
CA ASP A 1014 -9.34 -27.56 18.93
C ASP A 1014 -10.76 -27.51 19.50
N THR A 1015 -11.36 -26.32 19.55
CA THR A 1015 -12.60 -26.04 20.24
C THR A 1015 -13.38 -24.96 19.52
N THR A 1016 -14.66 -25.23 19.27
CA THR A 1016 -15.60 -24.25 18.73
C THR A 1016 -16.42 -23.62 19.85
N VAL A 1017 -16.85 -22.37 19.65
CA VAL A 1017 -17.60 -21.59 20.65
C VAL A 1017 -18.92 -21.12 20.07
N SER A 1018 -20.05 -21.51 20.68
CA SER A 1018 -21.37 -20.96 20.38
C SER A 1018 -21.91 -20.12 21.53
N GLN A 1019 -22.68 -19.10 21.20
CA GLN A 1019 -23.44 -18.34 22.19
C GLN A 1019 -24.70 -19.11 22.58
N VAL A 1020 -24.98 -19.18 23.88
CA VAL A 1020 -26.17 -19.80 24.45
C VAL A 1020 -26.94 -18.76 25.24
N TRP A 1021 -28.15 -18.46 24.79
CA TRP A 1021 -29.05 -17.57 25.51
C TRP A 1021 -29.78 -18.33 26.59
N THR A 1022 -29.62 -17.88 27.84
CA THR A 1022 -30.42 -18.37 28.97
C THR A 1022 -31.32 -17.25 29.47
N THR A 1023 -32.59 -17.55 29.67
CA THR A 1023 -33.53 -16.63 30.29
C THR A 1023 -33.34 -16.65 31.80
N SER A 1024 -32.77 -15.58 32.34
CA SER A 1024 -32.72 -15.32 33.78
C SER A 1024 -33.85 -14.35 34.17
N PRO A 1025 -34.34 -14.37 35.42
CA PRO A 1025 -35.25 -13.36 35.94
C PRO A 1025 -34.71 -11.91 35.84
N ALA A 1026 -33.39 -11.73 35.66
CA ALA A 1026 -32.75 -10.43 35.47
C ALA A 1026 -32.63 -9.98 33.99
N GLY A 1027 -33.13 -10.78 33.04
CA GLY A 1027 -33.02 -10.56 31.60
C GLY A 1027 -32.27 -11.70 30.87
N PRO A 1028 -32.23 -11.65 29.52
CA PRO A 1028 -31.46 -12.63 28.74
C PRO A 1028 -29.98 -12.54 29.09
N THR A 1029 -29.41 -13.65 29.57
CA THR A 1029 -27.99 -13.77 29.88
C THR A 1029 -27.30 -14.62 28.81
N VAL A 1030 -26.24 -14.09 28.19
CA VAL A 1030 -25.43 -14.81 27.19
C VAL A 1030 -24.39 -15.66 27.90
N GLY A 1031 -24.51 -16.98 27.81
CA GLY A 1031 -23.44 -17.93 28.14
C GLY A 1031 -22.65 -18.31 26.90
N MET A 1032 -21.40 -18.74 27.08
CA MET A 1032 -20.59 -19.29 26.00
C MET A 1032 -20.52 -20.82 26.16
N ARG A 1033 -20.91 -21.57 25.13
CA ARG A 1033 -20.73 -23.02 25.07
C ARG A 1033 -19.49 -23.33 24.25
N ARG A 1034 -18.56 -24.05 24.86
CA ARG A 1034 -17.37 -24.58 24.20
C ARG A 1034 -17.60 -26.04 23.84
N THR A 1035 -17.31 -26.41 22.60
CA THR A 1035 -17.40 -27.80 22.13
C THR A 1035 -16.08 -28.18 21.47
N SER A 1036 -15.33 -29.11 22.06
CA SER A 1036 -14.09 -29.61 21.48
C SER A 1036 -14.37 -30.38 20.18
N LEU A 1037 -13.54 -30.17 19.16
CA LEU A 1037 -13.60 -30.93 17.92
C LEU A 1037 -13.24 -32.39 18.19
N ASN A 1038 -13.89 -33.30 17.47
CA ASN A 1038 -13.71 -34.74 17.65
C ASN A 1038 -13.77 -35.44 16.29
N ARG A 1039 -12.63 -35.99 15.86
CA ARG A 1039 -12.42 -36.62 14.56
C ARG A 1039 -12.96 -35.77 13.39
N PRO A 1040 -12.54 -34.50 13.24
CA PRO A 1040 -12.90 -33.77 12.03
C PRO A 1040 -12.28 -34.49 10.81
N THR A 1041 -13.08 -34.85 9.80
CA THR A 1041 -12.57 -35.56 8.60
C THR A 1041 -12.23 -34.62 7.46
N VAL A 1042 -12.91 -33.47 7.38
CA VAL A 1042 -12.63 -32.45 6.37
C VAL A 1042 -12.77 -31.06 6.97
N ALA A 1043 -11.88 -30.17 6.54
CA ALA A 1043 -12.00 -28.73 6.73
C ALA A 1043 -11.80 -28.05 5.37
N ARG A 1044 -12.61 -27.03 5.08
CA ARG A 1044 -12.54 -26.26 3.82
C ARG A 1044 -12.59 -24.78 4.12
N ARG A 1045 -11.75 -24.01 3.44
CA ARG A 1045 -11.95 -22.56 3.35
C ARG A 1045 -13.17 -22.30 2.48
N ILE A 1046 -13.94 -21.30 2.85
CA ILE A 1046 -15.06 -20.79 2.06
C ILE A 1046 -14.82 -19.30 1.82
N GLY A 1047 -15.47 -18.77 0.78
CA GLY A 1047 -15.40 -17.34 0.47
C GLY A 1047 -15.70 -16.49 1.70
N GLY A 1048 -14.94 -15.40 1.88
CA GLY A 1048 -15.12 -14.44 2.96
C GLY A 1048 -14.61 -14.86 4.35
N GLY A 1049 -13.70 -15.83 4.43
CA GLY A 1049 -12.85 -16.03 5.61
C GLY A 1049 -13.25 -17.14 6.59
N GLY A 1050 -14.41 -17.78 6.38
CA GLY A 1050 -14.90 -18.90 7.18
C GLY A 1050 -14.19 -20.24 6.92
N ILE A 1051 -14.29 -21.15 7.89
CA ILE A 1051 -13.80 -22.54 7.81
C ILE A 1051 -14.98 -23.49 8.03
N LEU A 1052 -15.32 -24.27 7.00
CA LEU A 1052 -16.32 -25.32 7.07
C LEU A 1052 -15.67 -26.61 7.57
N ILE A 1053 -16.24 -27.24 8.59
CA ILE A 1053 -15.69 -28.45 9.20
C ILE A 1053 -16.78 -29.51 9.27
N ALA A 1054 -16.50 -30.72 8.77
CA ALA A 1054 -17.26 -31.91 9.16
C ALA A 1054 -16.63 -32.47 10.43
N ASP A 1055 -17.25 -32.17 11.58
CA ASP A 1055 -16.81 -32.60 12.90
C ASP A 1055 -17.41 -33.99 13.20
N THR A 1056 -16.88 -34.98 12.48
CA THR A 1056 -17.50 -36.31 12.28
C THR A 1056 -17.80 -37.04 13.58
N GLY A 1057 -16.87 -37.02 14.54
CA GLY A 1057 -17.04 -37.67 15.84
C GLY A 1057 -18.09 -36.99 16.74
N ASN A 1058 -18.44 -35.74 16.46
CA ASN A 1058 -19.52 -35.01 17.12
C ASN A 1058 -20.83 -35.00 16.30
N ASN A 1059 -20.88 -35.72 15.16
CA ASN A 1059 -22.06 -35.81 14.29
C ASN A 1059 -22.62 -34.44 13.90
N ARG A 1060 -21.73 -33.50 13.53
CA ARG A 1060 -22.14 -32.16 13.13
C ARG A 1060 -21.26 -31.61 12.01
N VAL A 1061 -21.82 -30.65 11.29
CA VAL A 1061 -21.09 -29.74 10.42
C VAL A 1061 -21.10 -28.38 11.08
N VAL A 1062 -19.95 -27.71 11.13
CA VAL A 1062 -19.83 -26.35 11.67
C VAL A 1062 -19.16 -25.45 10.66
N LEU A 1063 -19.72 -24.26 10.50
CA LEU A 1063 -19.07 -23.11 9.90
C LEU A 1063 -18.52 -22.27 11.04
N ILE A 1064 -17.21 -22.08 11.08
CA ILE A 1064 -16.57 -21.24 12.08
C ILE A 1064 -15.82 -20.07 11.45
N ASP A 1065 -15.63 -19.02 12.24
CA ASP A 1065 -14.60 -18.02 11.98
C ASP A 1065 -13.23 -18.48 12.52
N ARG A 1066 -12.19 -17.67 12.29
CA ARG A 1066 -10.84 -17.94 12.78
C ARG A 1066 -10.67 -17.85 14.29
N SER A 1067 -11.60 -17.24 15.02
CA SER A 1067 -11.59 -17.26 16.49
C SER A 1067 -12.13 -18.59 17.05
N GLY A 1068 -12.67 -19.45 16.18
CA GLY A 1068 -13.36 -20.67 16.58
C GLY A 1068 -14.83 -20.45 16.91
N LYS A 1069 -15.39 -19.26 16.66
CA LYS A 1069 -16.81 -18.99 16.90
C LYS A 1069 -17.65 -19.70 15.85
N GLU A 1070 -18.68 -20.41 16.30
CA GLU A 1070 -19.68 -21.04 15.45
C GLU A 1070 -20.58 -19.97 14.81
N LEU A 1071 -20.51 -19.85 13.49
CA LEU A 1071 -21.39 -18.99 12.69
C LEU A 1071 -22.67 -19.76 12.31
N ILE A 1072 -22.50 -21.01 11.88
CA ILE A 1072 -23.60 -21.94 11.58
C ILE A 1072 -23.20 -23.32 12.12
N THR A 1073 -24.10 -23.96 12.86
CA THR A 1073 -23.92 -25.34 13.33
C THR A 1073 -25.10 -26.19 12.87
N ILE A 1074 -24.81 -27.29 12.19
CA ILE A 1074 -25.79 -28.25 11.69
C ILE A 1074 -25.52 -29.59 12.36
N SER A 1075 -26.41 -30.00 13.26
CA SER A 1075 -26.47 -31.35 13.82
C SER A 1075 -27.82 -32.02 13.57
N GLU A 1076 -28.84 -31.21 13.31
CA GLU A 1076 -30.21 -31.62 13.03
C GLU A 1076 -30.86 -30.67 12.02
N PHE A 1077 -31.87 -31.15 11.32
CA PHE A 1077 -32.58 -30.41 10.28
C PHE A 1077 -34.06 -30.81 10.23
N THR A 1078 -34.85 -30.13 9.42
CA THR A 1078 -36.24 -30.50 9.14
C THR A 1078 -36.42 -30.98 7.70
N ASP A 1079 -37.38 -31.87 7.46
CA ASP A 1079 -37.73 -32.36 6.13
C ASP A 1079 -39.17 -31.94 5.78
N PRO A 1080 -39.39 -30.66 5.44
CA PRO A 1080 -40.73 -30.14 5.18
C PRO A 1080 -41.36 -30.76 3.92
N GLN A 1081 -40.53 -31.18 2.97
CA GLN A 1081 -40.95 -31.76 1.69
C GLN A 1081 -41.12 -33.29 1.75
N LYS A 1082 -40.78 -33.93 2.87
CA LYS A 1082 -40.83 -35.39 3.08
C LYS A 1082 -40.00 -36.15 2.02
N LEU A 1083 -38.81 -35.64 1.72
CA LEU A 1083 -37.88 -36.24 0.76
C LEU A 1083 -37.24 -37.52 1.30
N LEU A 1084 -37.25 -37.74 2.62
CA LEU A 1084 -36.74 -38.96 3.23
C LEU A 1084 -37.86 -40.00 3.46
N PRO A 1085 -37.55 -41.31 3.36
CA PRO A 1085 -38.45 -42.37 3.80
C PRO A 1085 -38.92 -42.16 5.24
N ALA A 1086 -40.17 -42.52 5.54
CA ALA A 1086 -40.74 -42.39 6.88
C ALA A 1086 -39.88 -43.12 7.94
N GLY A 1087 -39.53 -42.41 9.02
CA GLY A 1087 -38.67 -42.93 10.08
C GLY A 1087 -37.16 -42.71 9.88
N SER A 1088 -36.75 -42.12 8.75
CA SER A 1088 -35.35 -41.73 8.55
C SER A 1088 -34.88 -40.70 9.59
N PRO A 1089 -33.63 -40.79 10.07
CA PRO A 1089 -33.10 -39.86 11.06
C PRO A 1089 -32.97 -38.44 10.47
N LEU A 1090 -33.40 -37.43 11.23
CA LEU A 1090 -33.24 -36.01 10.92
C LEU A 1090 -32.01 -35.38 11.61
N ARG A 1091 -31.08 -36.24 12.03
CA ARG A 1091 -29.80 -35.87 12.64
C ARG A 1091 -28.67 -36.42 11.79
N LEU A 1092 -27.57 -35.68 11.71
CA LEU A 1092 -26.37 -36.17 11.05
C LEU A 1092 -25.78 -37.35 11.84
N ASN A 1093 -25.08 -38.24 11.14
CA ASN A 1093 -24.34 -39.34 11.74
C ASN A 1093 -23.09 -39.63 10.89
N GLU A 1094 -21.93 -39.48 11.51
CA GLU A 1094 -20.61 -39.59 10.86
C GLU A 1094 -20.53 -38.84 9.52
N PRO A 1095 -20.79 -37.51 9.47
CA PRO A 1095 -20.59 -36.75 8.24
C PRO A 1095 -19.09 -36.78 7.85
N THR A 1096 -18.77 -37.30 6.66
CA THR A 1096 -17.37 -37.50 6.23
C THR A 1096 -16.85 -36.42 5.29
N ASP A 1097 -17.75 -35.78 4.55
CA ASP A 1097 -17.43 -34.68 3.64
C ASP A 1097 -18.56 -33.66 3.63
N VAL A 1098 -18.21 -32.41 3.34
CA VAL A 1098 -19.16 -31.32 3.22
C VAL A 1098 -18.63 -30.27 2.24
N SER A 1099 -19.53 -29.70 1.44
CA SER A 1099 -19.30 -28.49 0.65
C SER A 1099 -20.43 -27.49 0.88
N MET A 1100 -20.15 -26.21 0.69
CA MET A 1100 -21.10 -25.13 0.89
C MET A 1100 -21.08 -24.15 -0.28
N TRP A 1101 -22.25 -23.61 -0.62
CA TRP A 1101 -22.42 -22.44 -1.48
C TRP A 1101 -23.56 -21.59 -0.90
N TYR A 1102 -23.71 -20.36 -1.35
CA TYR A 1102 -24.88 -19.56 -1.02
C TYR A 1102 -25.57 -19.06 -2.28
N GLN A 1103 -26.85 -18.77 -2.15
CA GLN A 1103 -27.66 -18.11 -3.17
C GLN A 1103 -28.58 -17.12 -2.48
N PHE A 1104 -29.13 -16.16 -3.21
CA PHE A 1104 -30.20 -15.33 -2.69
C PHE A 1104 -31.54 -15.94 -3.05
N ASP A 1105 -32.47 -15.96 -2.09
CA ASP A 1105 -33.85 -16.28 -2.40
C ASP A 1105 -34.49 -15.16 -3.25
N PRO A 1106 -35.68 -15.37 -3.84
CA PRO A 1106 -36.36 -14.34 -4.63
C PRO A 1106 -36.71 -13.06 -3.86
N SER A 1107 -36.57 -13.06 -2.53
CA SER A 1107 -36.80 -11.91 -1.65
C SER A 1107 -35.50 -11.21 -1.25
N GLY A 1108 -34.35 -11.63 -1.81
CA GLY A 1108 -33.05 -11.04 -1.55
C GLY A 1108 -32.37 -11.51 -0.27
N PHE A 1109 -32.89 -12.54 0.42
CA PHE A 1109 -32.24 -13.07 1.63
C PHE A 1109 -31.21 -14.16 1.29
N PRO A 1110 -30.06 -14.20 1.97
CA PRO A 1110 -29.06 -15.24 1.75
C PRO A 1110 -29.56 -16.61 2.23
N GLU A 1111 -29.42 -17.61 1.36
CA GLU A 1111 -29.63 -19.03 1.60
C GLU A 1111 -28.29 -19.75 1.56
N TYR A 1112 -27.89 -20.39 2.65
CA TYR A 1112 -26.65 -21.15 2.74
C TYR A 1112 -26.92 -22.63 2.49
N HIS A 1113 -26.44 -23.16 1.37
CA HIS A 1113 -26.60 -24.56 0.99
C HIS A 1113 -25.41 -25.40 1.44
N PHE A 1114 -25.68 -26.59 1.93
CA PHE A 1114 -24.70 -27.55 2.43
C PHE A 1114 -24.95 -28.91 1.79
N LEU A 1115 -24.01 -29.39 0.98
CA LEU A 1115 -24.02 -30.77 0.49
C LEU A 1115 -23.14 -31.61 1.40
N ILE A 1116 -23.74 -32.60 2.06
CA ILE A 1116 -23.10 -33.38 3.12
C ILE A 1116 -23.13 -34.86 2.75
N ALA A 1117 -21.96 -35.52 2.79
CA ALA A 1117 -21.86 -36.96 2.79
C ALA A 1117 -22.14 -37.49 4.21
N ASP A 1118 -23.41 -37.77 4.50
CA ASP A 1118 -23.91 -38.23 5.80
C ASP A 1118 -23.74 -39.75 5.93
N SER A 1119 -22.46 -40.14 6.00
CA SER A 1119 -21.96 -41.49 5.78
C SER A 1119 -22.59 -42.53 6.71
N GLY A 1120 -22.75 -42.21 7.99
CA GLY A 1120 -23.36 -43.07 9.00
C GLY A 1120 -24.87 -43.25 8.84
N ASN A 1121 -25.51 -42.43 8.01
CA ASN A 1121 -26.92 -42.57 7.60
C ASN A 1121 -27.07 -43.06 6.16
N PHE A 1122 -25.97 -43.44 5.49
CA PHE A 1122 -25.94 -44.02 4.15
C PHE A 1122 -26.58 -43.16 3.05
N ARG A 1123 -26.40 -41.85 3.14
CA ARG A 1123 -26.98 -40.88 2.22
C ARG A 1123 -26.06 -39.70 1.95
N VAL A 1124 -26.31 -39.01 0.84
CA VAL A 1124 -25.86 -37.63 0.64
C VAL A 1124 -27.08 -36.75 0.71
N ILE A 1125 -26.98 -35.64 1.43
CA ILE A 1125 -28.07 -34.68 1.61
C ILE A 1125 -27.63 -33.27 1.21
N GLU A 1126 -28.56 -32.50 0.68
CA GLU A 1126 -28.44 -31.06 0.53
C GLU A 1126 -29.38 -30.38 1.54
N LEU A 1127 -28.80 -29.54 2.39
CA LEU A 1127 -29.52 -28.75 3.38
C LEU A 1127 -29.40 -27.27 3.06
N VAL A 1128 -30.45 -26.50 3.34
CA VAL A 1128 -30.43 -25.03 3.20
C VAL A 1128 -30.69 -24.40 4.56
N THR A 1129 -29.81 -23.49 4.96
CA THR A 1129 -29.97 -22.67 6.17
C THR A 1129 -30.43 -21.26 5.78
N ARG A 1130 -31.57 -20.84 6.34
CA ARG A 1130 -32.23 -19.56 6.08
C ARG A 1130 -32.45 -18.78 7.36
N TYR A 1131 -32.37 -17.45 7.31
CA TYR A 1131 -32.82 -16.61 8.42
C TYR A 1131 -34.34 -16.36 8.31
N ARG A 1132 -35.10 -16.71 9.34
CA ARG A 1132 -36.55 -16.39 9.45
C ARG A 1132 -36.84 -15.75 10.80
N SER A 1133 -38.01 -15.12 10.94
CA SER A 1133 -38.46 -14.48 12.20
C SER A 1133 -38.42 -15.49 13.36
N GLY A 1134 -37.32 -15.50 14.13
CA GLY A 1134 -37.03 -16.47 15.19
C GLY A 1134 -35.66 -17.16 15.12
N GLY A 1135 -34.81 -16.87 14.12
CA GLY A 1135 -33.43 -17.36 14.02
C GLY A 1135 -33.15 -18.16 12.74
N LEU A 1136 -31.95 -18.75 12.66
CA LEU A 1136 -31.55 -19.62 11.56
C LEU A 1136 -32.34 -20.95 11.60
N ARG A 1137 -32.84 -21.40 10.45
CA ARG A 1137 -33.50 -22.70 10.27
C ARG A 1137 -32.86 -23.47 9.13
N THR A 1138 -32.59 -24.75 9.36
CA THR A 1138 -31.99 -25.66 8.38
C THR A 1138 -33.02 -26.69 7.87
N GLU A 1139 -33.21 -26.74 6.56
CA GLU A 1139 -34.24 -27.53 5.86
C GLU A 1139 -33.59 -28.42 4.80
N LEU A 1140 -34.07 -29.67 4.67
CA LEU A 1140 -33.67 -30.60 3.61
C LEU A 1140 -34.30 -30.18 2.28
N VAL A 1141 -33.48 -30.09 1.23
CA VAL A 1141 -33.93 -29.76 -0.13
C VAL A 1141 -33.60 -30.84 -1.16
N TRP A 1142 -32.63 -31.71 -0.89
CA TRP A 1142 -32.31 -32.85 -1.74
C TRP A 1142 -31.66 -33.99 -0.94
N THR A 1143 -31.85 -35.24 -1.38
CA THR A 1143 -31.17 -36.41 -0.82
C THR A 1143 -30.98 -37.48 -1.90
N THR A 1144 -29.96 -38.34 -1.75
CA THR A 1144 -29.83 -39.54 -2.58
C THR A 1144 -31.00 -40.50 -2.37
N ARG A 1145 -31.47 -41.13 -3.45
CA ARG A 1145 -32.53 -42.17 -3.41
C ARG A 1145 -32.07 -43.53 -2.88
N THR A 1146 -30.85 -43.65 -2.38
CA THR A 1146 -30.29 -44.94 -1.95
C THR A 1146 -31.08 -45.58 -0.83
N LEU A 1147 -31.56 -44.78 0.11
CA LEU A 1147 -32.40 -45.27 1.21
C LEU A 1147 -33.76 -45.76 0.70
N GLU A 1148 -34.38 -45.05 -0.26
CA GLU A 1148 -35.61 -45.52 -0.93
C GLU A 1148 -35.40 -46.84 -1.68
N GLN A 1149 -34.21 -47.03 -2.24
CA GLN A 1149 -33.80 -48.26 -2.93
C GLN A 1149 -33.35 -49.39 -1.99
N GLY A 1150 -33.35 -49.18 -0.67
CA GLY A 1150 -32.86 -50.14 0.32
C GLY A 1150 -31.35 -50.37 0.29
N LYS A 1151 -30.58 -49.46 -0.30
CA LYS A 1151 -29.12 -49.54 -0.42
C LYS A 1151 -28.42 -48.78 0.70
N GLN A 1152 -27.45 -49.41 1.34
CA GLN A 1152 -26.65 -48.83 2.43
C GLN A 1152 -25.24 -48.48 1.97
N TYR A 1153 -25.12 -47.50 1.08
CA TYR A 1153 -23.83 -47.02 0.59
C TYR A 1153 -23.18 -46.05 1.58
N ARG A 1154 -21.90 -46.27 1.87
CA ARG A 1154 -21.05 -45.38 2.67
C ARG A 1154 -20.39 -44.37 1.77
N TYR A 1155 -20.98 -43.19 1.72
CA TYR A 1155 -20.50 -42.06 0.93
C TYR A 1155 -19.35 -41.37 1.65
N THR A 1156 -18.13 -41.43 1.11
CA THR A 1156 -16.97 -40.78 1.73
C THR A 1156 -16.75 -39.36 1.23
N ILE A 1157 -17.10 -39.08 -0.02
CA ILE A 1157 -16.97 -37.77 -0.67
C ILE A 1157 -18.26 -37.48 -1.43
N ALA A 1158 -18.71 -36.21 -1.41
CA ALA A 1158 -19.81 -35.73 -2.23
C ALA A 1158 -19.48 -34.34 -2.77
N ARG A 1159 -19.59 -34.15 -4.09
CA ARG A 1159 -19.30 -32.87 -4.75
C ARG A 1159 -20.28 -32.61 -5.88
N ARG A 1160 -20.73 -31.37 -6.03
CA ARG A 1160 -21.58 -30.95 -7.14
C ARG A 1160 -20.78 -30.90 -8.46
N ASP A 1161 -21.42 -31.31 -9.55
CA ASP A 1161 -20.92 -31.29 -10.93
C ASP A 1161 -22.08 -30.89 -11.86
N GLY A 1162 -22.28 -29.58 -12.04
CA GLY A 1162 -23.46 -29.03 -12.72
C GLY A 1162 -24.78 -29.48 -12.03
N PRO A 1163 -25.73 -30.09 -12.76
CA PRO A 1163 -26.97 -30.62 -12.20
C PRO A 1163 -26.80 -32.03 -11.60
N ALA A 1164 -25.58 -32.51 -11.38
CA ALA A 1164 -25.31 -33.82 -10.77
C ALA A 1164 -24.48 -33.69 -9.48
N VAL A 1165 -24.48 -34.74 -8.67
CA VAL A 1165 -23.55 -34.95 -7.55
C VAL A 1165 -22.63 -36.12 -7.87
N MET A 1166 -21.34 -35.85 -7.88
CA MET A 1166 -20.28 -36.86 -7.91
C MET A 1166 -20.00 -37.34 -6.49
N CYS A 1167 -19.99 -38.66 -6.30
CA CYS A 1167 -19.81 -39.30 -5.01
C CYS A 1167 -18.70 -40.33 -5.07
N ILE A 1168 -17.96 -40.50 -3.96
CA ILE A 1168 -17.14 -41.70 -3.73
C ILE A 1168 -17.84 -42.59 -2.72
N ILE A 1169 -18.00 -43.87 -3.05
CA ILE A 1169 -18.64 -44.87 -2.20
C ILE A 1169 -17.59 -45.91 -1.80
N SER A 1170 -17.33 -46.07 -0.51
CA SER A 1170 -16.27 -46.96 -0.02
C SER A 1170 -16.65 -48.43 -0.01
N ASN A 1171 -17.94 -48.75 0.05
CA ASN A 1171 -18.47 -50.12 0.11
C ASN A 1171 -19.27 -50.50 -1.16
N TYR A 1172 -18.89 -49.93 -2.31
CA TYR A 1172 -19.58 -50.23 -3.56
C TYR A 1172 -19.14 -51.59 -4.11
N GLU A 1173 -20.09 -52.53 -4.21
CA GLU A 1173 -19.90 -53.78 -4.94
C GLU A 1173 -20.64 -53.72 -6.28
N PRO A 1174 -19.95 -53.77 -7.44
CA PRO A 1174 -20.62 -53.84 -8.73
C PRO A 1174 -21.36 -55.17 -8.85
N GLN A 1175 -22.64 -55.14 -9.26
CA GLN A 1175 -23.33 -56.37 -9.62
C GLN A 1175 -22.70 -56.95 -10.90
N LEU A 1176 -22.00 -58.08 -10.77
CA LEU A 1176 -21.45 -58.85 -11.87
C LEU A 1176 -22.59 -59.54 -12.64
N THR A 1177 -23.20 -58.84 -13.59
CA THR A 1177 -24.10 -59.46 -14.59
C THR A 1177 -23.47 -59.40 -15.98
N ASN A 1178 -22.34 -60.09 -16.17
CA ASN A 1178 -21.89 -60.70 -17.44
C ASN A 1178 -20.57 -61.49 -17.23
N PRO A 1179 -20.24 -62.49 -18.08
CA PRO A 1179 -19.29 -63.56 -17.74
C PRO A 1179 -17.84 -63.07 -17.63
N ALA A 1180 -17.08 -63.84 -16.85
CA ALA A 1180 -15.76 -63.54 -16.27
C ALA A 1180 -14.79 -62.70 -17.14
N PRO A 1181 -14.07 -61.73 -16.53
CA PRO A 1181 -12.92 -61.10 -17.17
C PRO A 1181 -11.76 -62.09 -17.28
N SER A 1182 -10.84 -61.82 -18.21
CA SER A 1182 -9.63 -62.62 -18.46
C SER A 1182 -8.74 -62.75 -17.20
N PRO A 1183 -7.87 -63.78 -17.14
CA PRO A 1183 -7.06 -64.10 -15.95
C PRO A 1183 -6.11 -62.99 -15.46
N GLU A 1184 -5.93 -61.90 -16.22
CA GLU A 1184 -5.08 -60.76 -15.83
C GLU A 1184 -5.73 -59.80 -14.81
N ALA A 1185 -7.03 -59.97 -14.50
CA ALA A 1185 -7.76 -59.10 -13.57
C ALA A 1185 -7.82 -59.60 -12.11
N GLN A 1186 -7.20 -60.72 -11.76
CA GLN A 1186 -7.30 -61.32 -10.41
C GLN A 1186 -6.31 -60.75 -9.37
N GLY A 1187 -5.55 -59.70 -9.70
CA GLY A 1187 -4.52 -59.12 -8.83
C GLY A 1187 -4.82 -57.77 -8.18
N ARG A 1188 -6.00 -57.17 -8.38
CA ARG A 1188 -6.32 -55.86 -7.76
C ARG A 1188 -7.25 -56.05 -6.55
N GLU A 1189 -6.74 -55.62 -5.40
CA GLU A 1189 -7.37 -55.69 -4.09
C GLU A 1189 -8.83 -55.20 -4.09
N ALA A 1190 -9.69 -55.97 -3.42
CA ALA A 1190 -11.02 -55.56 -3.01
C ALA A 1190 -10.89 -54.43 -1.97
N GLY A 1191 -10.87 -53.18 -2.43
CA GLY A 1191 -10.77 -52.00 -1.56
C GLY A 1191 -10.87 -50.64 -2.27
N SER A 1192 -10.89 -50.59 -3.60
CA SER A 1192 -10.99 -49.31 -4.32
C SER A 1192 -12.44 -48.81 -4.32
N GLY A 1193 -12.72 -47.73 -3.58
CA GLY A 1193 -14.02 -47.05 -3.62
C GLY A 1193 -14.43 -46.66 -5.05
N ALA A 1194 -15.72 -46.67 -5.33
CA ALA A 1194 -16.24 -46.35 -6.66
C ALA A 1194 -16.61 -44.87 -6.78
N LEU A 1195 -16.19 -44.23 -7.87
CA LEU A 1195 -16.66 -42.91 -8.27
C LEU A 1195 -18.01 -43.08 -8.99
N VAL A 1196 -19.06 -42.46 -8.47
CA VAL A 1196 -20.43 -42.57 -8.98
C VAL A 1196 -21.01 -41.19 -9.25
N ARG A 1197 -21.65 -41.01 -10.40
CA ARG A 1197 -22.41 -39.80 -10.75
C ARG A 1197 -23.89 -40.02 -10.42
N VAL A 1198 -24.46 -39.14 -9.61
CA VAL A 1198 -25.88 -39.13 -9.24
C VAL A 1198 -26.51 -37.88 -9.86
N ASN A 1199 -27.45 -38.03 -10.79
CA ASN A 1199 -28.15 -36.87 -11.35
C ASN A 1199 -29.11 -36.28 -10.31
N CYS A 1200 -29.19 -34.95 -10.23
CA CYS A 1200 -30.09 -34.24 -9.32
C CYS A 1200 -31.51 -34.04 -9.89
N ASP A 1201 -31.71 -34.32 -11.18
CA ASP A 1201 -33.03 -34.23 -11.81
C ASP A 1201 -33.98 -35.36 -11.36
N PRO A 1202 -35.30 -35.09 -11.27
CA PRO A 1202 -36.33 -36.03 -10.80
C PRO A 1202 -36.35 -37.40 -11.52
#